data_AF-A0AAV6X7E4-F1
#
_entry.id   AF-A0AAV6X7E4-F1
#
_cell.length_a   1.000
_cell.length_b   1.000
_cell.length_c   1.000
_cell.angle_alpha   90.00
_cell.angle_beta   90.00
_cell.angle_gamma   90.00
#
_symmetry.space_group_name_H-M   'P 1'
#
loop_
_entity.id
_entity.type
_entity.pdbx_description
1 polymer ?
#
loop_
_entity_poly.entity_id
_entity_poly.type
_entity_poly.pdbx_seq_one_letter_code
_entity_poly.pdbx_strand_id
1 'polypeptide(L)'
;MEYPFGSCPAGCYNVTSCFNLCENDFERHKQEKLDAPMPWIGLYIAAASAVCSLAMAADAFIGFRSKKLWFPCKYFALNATSLTLLAVTMKLTVDLTTRMKGLDDELAKLSSLFLMSTAMSNSMTSLASMDNSEVLLNLTALTILVFTIAGNICIHYVQIEDSTWVLFEVIVVIVVMFLLLIILCCSSLVIPTAKRYINSKYREMHKIARVEGGDCRLTIDEMRIMIRRYWVMAETGSPQFVMARSVLSATSGLICLSMALTLVEAHIRLNMLYFMSYPLMKTNYKWSIMWILYIQSSGVVLGTIAPVLRWYFASRFKISEMGLKNLKDELKIERYWTLRLVEWRESSLHLRIRNHRCRKLLHDAKRLLLNICIGVQILVVLTSKLILLISAICGNAILLCFHHIKILKRPDPQASDEGSDLSPYVLLLEGEGELPKKILANICSEVDKLIQTGRRRQPKNLLKLLNMSKNFDGVIKFDDNKEVPSLHSQGPHNCWSLSVVTLASIATALPNISKHKFNELLSGVSEGLYFVKLIEKYMDGDGELTSIRNTADAVWVGVELYNKWQDKGIQETSQSCQSCTLVLQELSGIAKKIVEDFKTATKDILMQNPLNWPVKVIAANSMYRITQTILLAHKDDDQETEEELFGRLFVMISDIFAACLTNLVHLIRFECHSNVIKERVKRVGQAAVVLGESEEIIEILQRRELPRFCMDPAKAANIEEWRMALMEVDNENLLASISAVSSNETSVPQSNEKGDLEEDGREVRIRCFNSTMAKWDEREDDEEAEDDLEGVVWLGVGFADLILAQYVSISGNVWRCSEFENVRIFEFVI
;
A
#
# COMPACT_ATOMS: atom_id res chain seq x y z
N MET A 1 37.79 -33.89 40.05
CA MET A 1 39.00 -34.68 39.72
C MET A 1 38.82 -36.05 40.35
N GLU A 2 38.51 -37.06 39.53
CA GLU A 2 38.74 -38.48 39.79
C GLU A 2 38.40 -39.20 38.46
N TYR A 3 39.43 -39.59 37.72
CA TYR A 3 39.29 -40.34 36.46
C TYR A 3 39.39 -41.85 36.79
N PRO A 4 38.54 -42.72 36.23
CA PRO A 4 38.80 -44.14 36.30
C PRO A 4 39.94 -44.46 35.33
N PHE A 5 41.14 -44.73 35.87
CA PHE A 5 42.18 -45.47 35.15
C PHE A 5 41.64 -46.88 34.89
N GLY A 6 40.97 -47.06 33.77
CA GLY A 6 40.41 -48.34 33.33
C GLY A 6 40.74 -48.60 31.87
N SER A 7 41.80 -49.38 31.66
CA SER A 7 42.22 -50.00 30.38
C SER A 7 42.72 -49.05 29.27
N CYS A 8 44.03 -49.16 28.96
CA CYS A 8 44.59 -48.63 27.71
C CYS A 8 43.86 -49.28 26.51
N PRO A 9 43.53 -48.52 25.45
CA PRO A 9 42.98 -49.08 24.23
C PRO A 9 43.96 -50.07 23.59
N ALA A 10 43.44 -51.20 23.08
CA ALA A 10 44.24 -52.19 22.37
C ALA A 10 44.89 -51.55 21.13
N GLY A 11 46.23 -51.53 21.09
CA GLY A 11 47.02 -50.89 20.01
C GLY A 11 48.11 -49.91 20.48
N CYS A 12 48.35 -49.78 21.79
CA CYS A 12 49.44 -48.97 22.34
C CYS A 12 50.79 -49.71 22.29
N TYR A 13 51.78 -49.16 21.58
CA TYR A 13 53.13 -49.76 21.48
C TYR A 13 54.18 -49.01 22.34
N ASN A 14 53.92 -47.76 22.74
CA ASN A 14 54.72 -46.99 23.70
C ASN A 14 53.91 -45.89 24.43
N VAL A 15 54.49 -45.27 25.47
CA VAL A 15 53.85 -44.22 26.30
C VAL A 15 53.39 -43.01 25.48
N THR A 16 54.16 -42.59 24.48
CA THR A 16 53.82 -41.48 23.58
C THR A 16 52.60 -41.80 22.71
N SER A 17 52.46 -43.04 22.25
CA SER A 17 51.30 -43.50 21.47
C SER A 17 50.02 -43.51 22.30
N CYS A 18 50.09 -43.90 23.57
CA CYS A 18 48.94 -43.84 24.46
C CYS A 18 48.56 -42.41 24.85
N PHE A 19 49.55 -41.53 25.06
CA PHE A 19 49.29 -40.11 25.32
C PHE A 19 48.56 -39.48 24.13
N ASN A 20 49.05 -39.71 22.90
CA ASN A 20 48.41 -39.21 21.68
C ASN A 20 47.01 -39.82 21.45
N LEU A 21 46.78 -41.10 21.78
CA LEU A 21 45.45 -41.71 21.67
C LEU A 21 44.47 -41.13 22.70
N CYS A 22 44.89 -40.98 23.96
CA CYS A 22 44.07 -40.38 25.01
C CYS A 22 43.78 -38.89 24.74
N GLU A 23 44.75 -38.14 24.22
CA GLU A 23 44.58 -36.73 23.83
C GLU A 23 43.61 -36.61 22.65
N ASN A 24 43.72 -37.48 21.64
CA ASN A 24 42.78 -37.53 20.52
C ASN A 24 41.36 -37.96 20.95
N ASP A 25 41.21 -38.91 21.87
CA ASP A 25 39.90 -39.33 22.38
C ASP A 25 39.28 -38.27 23.30
N PHE A 26 40.09 -37.55 24.08
CA PHE A 26 39.66 -36.41 24.88
C PHE A 26 39.19 -35.25 24.00
N GLU A 27 39.95 -34.87 22.98
CA GLU A 27 39.55 -33.84 22.02
C GLU A 27 38.33 -34.28 21.20
N ARG A 28 38.20 -35.57 20.83
CA ARG A 28 37.00 -36.10 20.17
C ARG A 28 35.76 -36.00 21.08
N HIS A 29 35.87 -36.37 22.35
CA HIS A 29 34.75 -36.29 23.30
C HIS A 29 34.33 -34.83 23.61
N LYS A 30 35.32 -33.93 23.67
CA LYS A 30 35.08 -32.49 23.82
C LYS A 30 34.40 -31.92 22.57
N GLN A 31 34.83 -32.33 21.38
CA GLN A 31 34.21 -31.94 20.10
C GLN A 31 32.77 -32.47 20.00
N GLU A 32 32.50 -33.72 20.39
CA GLU A 32 31.14 -34.27 20.41
C GLU A 32 30.19 -33.51 21.34
N LYS A 33 30.68 -33.00 22.48
CA LYS A 33 29.90 -32.13 23.37
C LYS A 33 29.65 -30.75 22.75
N LEU A 34 30.60 -30.20 22.00
CA LEU A 34 30.44 -28.93 21.27
C LEU A 34 29.49 -29.06 20.06
N ASP A 35 29.44 -30.23 19.43
CA ASP A 35 28.58 -30.52 18.28
C ASP A 35 27.14 -30.95 18.67
N ALA A 36 26.90 -31.24 19.96
CA ALA A 36 25.57 -31.63 20.47
C ALA A 36 24.41 -30.66 20.11
N PRO A 37 24.56 -29.32 20.14
CA PRO A 37 23.51 -28.39 19.74
C PRO A 37 23.37 -28.19 18.22
N MET A 38 24.30 -28.67 17.39
CA MET A 38 24.32 -28.39 15.94
C MET A 38 23.04 -28.81 15.21
N PRO A 39 22.40 -29.97 15.49
CA PRO A 39 21.13 -30.33 14.85
C PRO A 39 19.98 -29.36 15.16
N TRP A 40 19.96 -28.78 16.36
CA TRP A 40 18.94 -27.78 16.75
C TRP A 40 19.18 -26.44 16.06
N ILE A 41 20.44 -26.03 15.92
CA ILE A 41 20.82 -24.86 15.12
C ILE A 41 20.42 -25.10 13.66
N GLY A 42 20.65 -26.29 13.13
CA GLY A 42 20.24 -26.63 11.76
C GLY A 42 18.73 -26.62 11.56
N LEU A 43 17.95 -27.07 12.54
CA LEU A 43 16.49 -26.95 12.52
C LEU A 43 16.03 -25.49 12.49
N TYR A 44 16.70 -24.60 13.22
CA TYR A 44 16.42 -23.16 13.20
C TYR A 44 16.69 -22.54 11.83
N ILE A 45 17.81 -22.92 11.18
CA ILE A 45 18.13 -22.51 9.80
C ILE A 45 17.06 -23.00 8.83
N ALA A 46 16.65 -24.27 8.95
CA ALA A 46 15.60 -24.86 8.14
C ALA A 46 14.26 -24.13 8.30
N ALA A 47 13.86 -23.81 9.54
CA ALA A 47 12.64 -23.08 9.83
C ALA A 47 12.65 -21.65 9.24
N ALA A 48 13.74 -20.89 9.44
CA ALA A 48 13.89 -19.57 8.83
C ALA A 48 13.83 -19.64 7.30
N SER A 49 14.48 -20.64 6.70
CA SER A 49 14.46 -20.88 5.24
C SER A 49 13.04 -21.17 4.73
N ALA A 50 12.25 -21.92 5.50
CA ALA A 50 10.87 -22.22 5.15
C ALA A 50 9.99 -20.97 5.16
N VAL A 51 10.16 -20.09 6.16
CA VAL A 51 9.44 -18.80 6.23
C VAL A 51 9.76 -17.93 5.02
N CYS A 52 11.04 -17.78 4.67
CA CYS A 52 11.44 -17.06 3.47
C CYS A 52 10.82 -17.66 2.19
N SER A 53 10.86 -18.99 2.06
CA SER A 53 10.34 -19.70 0.89
C SER A 53 8.82 -19.56 0.74
N LEU A 54 8.08 -19.64 1.84
CA LEU A 54 6.62 -19.46 1.86
C LEU A 54 6.24 -18.02 1.53
N ALA A 55 6.98 -17.03 2.04
CA ALA A 55 6.75 -15.62 1.72
C ALA A 55 6.97 -15.34 0.22
N MET A 56 8.04 -15.86 -0.37
CA MET A 56 8.29 -15.77 -1.82
C MET A 56 7.20 -16.47 -2.64
N ALA A 57 6.76 -17.65 -2.20
CA ALA A 57 5.69 -18.39 -2.86
C ALA A 57 4.32 -17.68 -2.79
N ALA A 58 4.03 -17.02 -1.66
CA ALA A 58 2.81 -16.23 -1.50
C ALA A 58 2.76 -15.05 -2.48
N ASP A 59 3.89 -14.34 -2.65
CA ASP A 59 4.01 -13.28 -3.65
C ASP A 59 3.77 -13.80 -5.09
N ALA A 60 4.38 -14.95 -5.44
CA ALA A 60 4.16 -15.58 -6.74
C ALA A 60 2.69 -16.00 -6.93
N PHE A 61 2.09 -16.65 -5.94
CA PHE A 61 0.69 -17.11 -5.99
C PHE A 61 -0.28 -15.95 -6.16
N ILE A 62 -0.06 -14.84 -5.45
CA ILE A 62 -0.91 -13.66 -5.55
C ILE A 62 -0.78 -13.03 -6.93
N GLY A 63 0.43 -12.92 -7.48
CA GLY A 63 0.63 -12.44 -8.86
C GLY A 63 -0.13 -13.26 -9.89
N PHE A 64 -0.15 -14.59 -9.77
CA PHE A 64 -0.95 -15.45 -10.64
C PHE A 64 -2.46 -15.26 -10.43
N ARG A 65 -2.90 -15.23 -9.17
CA ARG A 65 -4.33 -15.10 -8.83
C ARG A 65 -4.91 -13.77 -9.28
N SER A 66 -4.16 -12.68 -9.12
CA SER A 66 -4.59 -11.35 -9.56
C SER A 66 -4.44 -11.15 -11.07
N LYS A 67 -3.72 -12.05 -11.78
CA LYS A 67 -3.27 -11.88 -13.17
C LYS A 67 -2.32 -10.68 -13.37
N LYS A 68 -1.63 -10.27 -12.29
CA LYS A 68 -0.62 -9.20 -12.33
C LYS A 68 0.68 -9.77 -12.88
N LEU A 69 0.94 -9.52 -14.16
CA LEU A 69 2.06 -10.10 -14.91
C LEU A 69 3.44 -9.65 -14.38
N TRP A 70 3.50 -8.58 -13.58
CA TRP A 70 4.73 -8.03 -13.03
C TRP A 70 5.10 -8.55 -11.63
N PHE A 71 4.25 -9.40 -11.02
CA PHE A 71 4.44 -10.05 -9.72
C PHE A 71 4.89 -9.09 -8.60
N PRO A 72 3.96 -8.35 -7.97
CA PRO A 72 4.30 -7.47 -6.87
C PRO A 72 4.91 -8.25 -5.71
N CYS A 73 5.87 -7.64 -5.02
CA CYS A 73 6.48 -8.21 -3.83
C CYS A 73 5.91 -7.48 -2.60
N LYS A 74 5.13 -8.19 -1.81
CA LYS A 74 4.48 -7.67 -0.59
C LYS A 74 4.84 -8.48 0.64
N TYR A 75 4.92 -9.80 0.53
CA TYR A 75 5.19 -10.69 1.66
C TYR A 75 6.69 -10.87 1.89
N PHE A 76 7.50 -10.96 0.84
CA PHE A 76 8.96 -11.06 0.94
C PHE A 76 9.66 -9.72 0.63
N ALA A 77 9.17 -8.64 1.22
CA ALA A 77 9.78 -7.31 1.07
C ALA A 77 11.11 -7.22 1.83
N LEU A 78 12.11 -6.53 1.25
CA LEU A 78 13.40 -6.24 1.89
C LEU A 78 13.23 -5.30 3.09
N ASN A 79 12.94 -5.86 4.25
CA ASN A 79 12.87 -5.14 5.51
C ASN A 79 13.75 -5.81 6.57
N ALA A 80 13.85 -5.19 7.75
CA ALA A 80 14.61 -5.72 8.88
C ALA A 80 14.24 -7.19 9.22
N THR A 81 12.97 -7.58 9.08
CA THR A 81 12.52 -8.96 9.36
C THR A 81 13.04 -9.93 8.29
N SER A 82 12.92 -9.59 7.01
CA SER A 82 13.46 -10.45 5.93
C SER A 82 14.99 -10.54 5.99
N LEU A 83 15.68 -9.46 6.37
CA LEU A 83 17.14 -9.40 6.44
C LEU A 83 17.67 -10.23 7.61
N THR A 84 17.00 -10.18 8.77
CA THR A 84 17.33 -11.05 9.91
C THR A 84 17.06 -12.51 9.60
N LEU A 85 15.93 -12.83 8.95
CA LEU A 85 15.66 -14.18 8.48
C LEU A 85 16.73 -14.66 7.49
N LEU A 86 17.14 -13.82 6.52
CA LEU A 86 18.23 -14.13 5.59
C LEU A 86 19.57 -14.31 6.31
N ALA A 87 19.90 -13.50 7.30
CA ALA A 87 21.12 -13.70 8.09
C ALA A 87 21.11 -15.07 8.80
N VAL A 88 19.94 -15.48 9.34
CA VAL A 88 19.77 -16.80 9.95
C VAL A 88 19.89 -17.92 8.93
N THR A 89 19.31 -17.80 7.74
CA THR A 89 19.42 -18.84 6.70
C THR A 89 20.86 -19.04 6.22
N MET A 90 21.69 -18.01 6.30
CA MET A 90 23.12 -18.05 5.95
C MET A 90 24.02 -18.53 7.09
N LYS A 91 23.47 -18.88 8.26
CA LYS A 91 24.30 -19.31 9.40
C LYS A 91 25.16 -20.55 9.09
N LEU A 92 24.68 -21.45 8.23
CA LEU A 92 25.45 -22.62 7.78
C LEU A 92 26.68 -22.23 6.94
N THR A 93 26.59 -21.17 6.13
CA THR A 93 27.70 -20.72 5.27
C THR A 93 28.71 -19.87 6.03
N VAL A 94 28.29 -19.23 7.13
CA VAL A 94 29.11 -18.39 8.00
C VAL A 94 29.82 -19.17 9.10
N ASP A 95 29.44 -20.42 9.37
CA ASP A 95 30.09 -21.24 10.41
C ASP A 95 31.49 -21.71 9.97
N LEU A 96 32.51 -21.01 10.50
CA LEU A 96 33.93 -21.32 10.34
C LEU A 96 34.45 -22.35 11.37
N THR A 97 33.66 -22.67 12.40
CA THR A 97 34.15 -23.41 13.57
C THR A 97 34.02 -24.92 13.44
N THR A 98 33.08 -25.38 12.60
CA THR A 98 32.83 -26.80 12.38
C THR A 98 33.53 -27.30 11.11
N ARG A 99 34.28 -28.40 11.25
CA ARG A 99 35.01 -29.03 10.13
C ARG A 99 34.02 -29.81 9.25
N MET A 100 33.28 -29.10 8.40
CA MET A 100 32.28 -29.69 7.51
C MET A 100 32.96 -30.28 6.26
N LYS A 101 33.03 -31.62 6.18
CA LYS A 101 33.62 -32.37 5.05
C LYS A 101 32.61 -33.28 4.33
N GLY A 102 31.33 -33.24 4.71
CA GLY A 102 30.28 -34.04 4.08
C GLY A 102 29.84 -33.47 2.72
N LEU A 103 29.53 -34.35 1.77
CA LEU A 103 28.96 -33.97 0.47
C LEU A 103 27.62 -33.24 0.62
N ASP A 104 26.78 -33.67 1.56
CA ASP A 104 25.52 -33.00 1.90
C ASP A 104 25.75 -31.62 2.54
N ASP A 105 26.85 -31.45 3.29
CA ASP A 105 27.19 -30.16 3.91
C ASP A 105 27.61 -29.13 2.86
N GLU A 106 28.44 -29.53 1.87
CA GLU A 106 28.84 -28.66 0.76
C GLU A 106 27.64 -28.27 -0.11
N LEU A 107 26.77 -29.23 -0.42
CA LEU A 107 25.58 -28.97 -1.22
C LEU A 107 24.56 -28.10 -0.48
N ALA A 108 24.38 -28.27 0.84
CA ALA A 108 23.54 -27.41 1.65
C ALA A 108 24.09 -25.98 1.75
N LYS A 109 25.41 -25.80 1.90
CA LYS A 109 26.08 -24.48 1.82
C LYS A 109 25.83 -23.83 0.47
N LEU A 110 26.00 -24.59 -0.61
CA LEU A 110 25.77 -24.09 -1.96
C LEU A 110 24.29 -23.68 -2.14
N SER A 111 23.35 -24.53 -1.71
CA SER A 111 21.91 -24.21 -1.71
C SER A 111 21.56 -22.97 -0.91
N SER A 112 22.24 -22.70 0.22
CA SER A 112 22.07 -21.46 0.99
C SER A 112 22.48 -20.24 0.16
N LEU A 113 23.65 -20.28 -0.50
CA LEU A 113 24.12 -19.15 -1.32
C LEU A 113 23.21 -18.88 -2.54
N PHE A 114 22.71 -19.95 -3.16
CA PHE A 114 21.69 -19.83 -4.20
C PHE A 114 20.40 -19.20 -3.66
N LEU A 115 19.94 -19.62 -2.49
CA LEU A 115 18.76 -19.03 -1.84
C LEU A 115 18.95 -17.53 -1.57
N MET A 116 20.14 -17.09 -1.13
CA MET A 116 20.46 -15.68 -0.94
C MET A 116 20.31 -14.89 -2.23
N SER A 117 20.92 -15.40 -3.31
CA SER A 117 20.87 -14.77 -4.64
C SER A 117 19.44 -14.69 -5.17
N THR A 118 18.66 -15.76 -5.03
CA THR A 118 17.25 -15.79 -5.41
C THR A 118 16.43 -14.81 -4.58
N ALA A 119 16.65 -14.75 -3.27
CA ALA A 119 15.97 -13.84 -2.36
C ALA A 119 16.21 -12.36 -2.74
N MET A 120 17.46 -11.99 -3.04
CA MET A 120 17.83 -10.66 -3.52
C MET A 120 17.12 -10.28 -4.83
N SER A 121 17.06 -11.21 -5.79
CA SER A 121 16.38 -11.00 -7.07
C SER A 121 14.85 -10.88 -6.89
N ASN A 122 14.26 -11.71 -6.03
CA ASN A 122 12.82 -11.69 -5.79
C ASN A 122 12.35 -10.38 -5.15
N SER A 123 13.10 -9.90 -4.14
CA SER A 123 12.76 -8.72 -3.35
C SER A 123 13.08 -7.38 -4.03
N MET A 124 13.72 -7.40 -5.21
CA MET A 124 14.08 -6.21 -5.98
C MET A 124 12.91 -5.23 -6.22
N THR A 125 11.70 -5.72 -6.44
CA THR A 125 10.53 -4.86 -6.67
C THR A 125 10.02 -4.20 -5.38
N SER A 126 10.34 -4.76 -4.20
CA SER A 126 9.94 -4.19 -2.92
C SER A 126 10.68 -2.88 -2.58
N LEU A 127 11.90 -2.70 -3.09
CA LEU A 127 12.65 -1.45 -2.98
C LEU A 127 11.83 -0.25 -3.48
N ALA A 128 11.02 -0.44 -4.52
CA ALA A 128 10.26 0.65 -5.12
C ALA A 128 9.07 1.11 -4.26
N SER A 129 8.54 0.25 -3.39
CA SER A 129 7.45 0.63 -2.46
C SER A 129 7.92 1.31 -1.18
N MET A 130 9.19 1.16 -0.81
CA MET A 130 9.78 1.70 0.42
C MET A 130 10.04 3.20 0.29
N ASP A 131 10.14 3.90 1.41
CA ASP A 131 10.60 5.29 1.43
C ASP A 131 12.11 5.40 1.17
N ASN A 132 12.59 6.58 0.80
CA ASN A 132 13.98 6.73 0.34
C ASN A 132 15.00 6.38 1.45
N SER A 133 14.70 6.73 2.70
CA SER A 133 15.49 6.36 3.90
C SER A 133 15.43 4.86 4.20
N GLU A 134 14.24 4.26 4.11
CA GLU A 134 14.06 2.82 4.31
C GLU A 134 14.81 1.99 3.25
N VAL A 135 14.76 2.41 1.98
CA VAL A 135 15.56 1.80 0.90
C VAL A 135 17.03 1.81 1.25
N LEU A 136 17.53 2.93 1.79
CA LEU A 136 18.94 3.07 2.14
C LEU A 136 19.34 2.11 3.26
N LEU A 137 18.61 2.13 4.38
CA LEU A 137 18.92 1.31 5.55
C LEU A 137 18.89 -0.18 5.20
N ASN A 138 17.83 -0.63 4.53
CA ASN A 138 17.68 -2.04 4.16
C ASN A 138 18.75 -2.49 3.15
N LEU A 139 19.09 -1.64 2.18
CA LEU A 139 20.16 -1.96 1.21
C LEU A 139 21.55 -1.97 1.86
N THR A 140 21.80 -1.09 2.83
CA THR A 140 23.07 -1.04 3.57
C THR A 140 23.25 -2.29 4.42
N ALA A 141 22.20 -2.69 5.15
CA ALA A 141 22.18 -3.94 5.89
C ALA A 141 22.37 -5.17 4.98
N LEU A 142 21.70 -5.20 3.82
CA LEU A 142 21.91 -6.27 2.82
C LEU A 142 23.36 -6.30 2.32
N THR A 143 23.95 -5.13 2.05
CA THR A 143 25.33 -4.98 1.60
C THR A 143 26.30 -5.56 2.63
N ILE A 144 26.17 -5.17 3.90
CA ILE A 144 26.99 -5.68 5.00
C ILE A 144 26.86 -7.21 5.10
N LEU A 145 25.63 -7.74 5.03
CA LEU A 145 25.38 -9.17 5.07
C LEU A 145 26.08 -9.92 3.93
N VAL A 146 25.96 -9.43 2.69
CA VAL A 146 26.58 -10.05 1.50
C VAL A 146 28.11 -10.04 1.61
N PHE A 147 28.71 -8.92 2.02
CA PHE A 147 30.15 -8.83 2.23
C PHE A 147 30.63 -9.79 3.34
N THR A 148 29.88 -9.88 4.44
CA THR A 148 30.19 -10.80 5.55
C THR A 148 30.18 -12.25 5.08
N ILE A 149 29.16 -12.64 4.32
CA ILE A 149 29.05 -14.00 3.75
C ILE A 149 30.24 -14.29 2.82
N ALA A 150 30.53 -13.37 1.88
CA ALA A 150 31.64 -13.56 0.94
C ALA A 150 32.99 -13.67 1.65
N GLY A 151 33.27 -12.81 2.63
CA GLY A 151 34.51 -12.84 3.42
C GLY A 151 34.68 -14.16 4.17
N ASN A 152 33.61 -14.66 4.81
CA ASN A 152 33.64 -15.93 5.52
C ASN A 152 33.90 -17.12 4.58
N ILE A 153 33.30 -17.13 3.39
CA ILE A 153 33.56 -18.19 2.41
C ILE A 153 35.01 -18.16 1.94
N CYS A 154 35.56 -16.97 1.66
CA CYS A 154 36.96 -16.82 1.29
C CYS A 154 37.91 -17.34 2.38
N ILE A 155 37.65 -17.00 3.65
CA ILE A 155 38.45 -17.48 4.79
C ILE A 155 38.37 -19.01 4.91
N HIS A 156 37.16 -19.57 4.85
CA HIS A 156 36.93 -21.01 4.91
C HIS A 156 37.70 -21.75 3.81
N TYR A 157 37.70 -21.19 2.59
CA TYR A 157 38.36 -21.80 1.44
C TYR A 157 39.89 -21.71 1.51
N VAL A 158 40.44 -20.62 2.06
CA VAL A 158 41.90 -20.48 2.29
C VAL A 158 42.39 -21.42 3.39
N GLN A 159 41.59 -21.63 4.44
CA GLN A 159 41.97 -22.47 5.59
C GLN A 159 41.88 -23.97 5.34
N ILE A 160 41.00 -24.41 4.44
CA ILE A 160 40.74 -25.82 4.14
C ILE A 160 41.35 -26.10 2.77
N GLU A 161 42.66 -26.42 2.72
CA GLU A 161 43.46 -26.69 1.51
C GLU A 161 42.97 -27.89 0.64
N ASP A 162 41.74 -28.40 0.78
CA ASP A 162 41.44 -29.80 0.40
C ASP A 162 40.04 -30.13 -0.15
N SER A 163 39.31 -29.21 -0.83
CA SER A 163 38.09 -29.60 -1.58
C SER A 163 37.96 -28.95 -2.95
N THR A 164 38.48 -29.63 -3.99
CA THR A 164 38.53 -29.15 -5.37
C THR A 164 37.20 -29.29 -6.14
N TRP A 165 36.19 -29.98 -5.62
CA TRP A 165 35.03 -30.44 -6.39
C TRP A 165 33.91 -29.42 -6.58
N VAL A 166 33.79 -28.42 -5.69
CA VAL A 166 32.71 -27.41 -5.71
C VAL A 166 33.27 -25.97 -5.80
N LEU A 167 34.59 -25.82 -5.93
CA LEU A 167 35.30 -24.53 -5.99
C LEU A 167 34.74 -23.62 -7.09
N PHE A 168 34.52 -24.18 -8.29
CA PHE A 168 34.02 -23.44 -9.43
C PHE A 168 32.60 -22.90 -9.19
N GLU A 169 31.67 -23.72 -8.68
CA GLU A 169 30.31 -23.25 -8.36
C GLU A 169 30.34 -22.17 -7.29
N VAL A 170 31.17 -22.33 -6.26
CA VAL A 170 31.28 -21.33 -5.18
C VAL A 170 31.78 -19.99 -5.71
N ILE A 171 32.82 -19.97 -6.56
CA ILE A 171 33.29 -18.73 -7.20
C ILE A 171 32.19 -18.10 -8.06
N VAL A 172 31.52 -18.90 -8.90
CA VAL A 172 30.45 -18.42 -9.76
C VAL A 172 29.33 -17.80 -8.93
N VAL A 173 28.90 -18.47 -7.85
CA VAL A 173 27.83 -17.99 -6.98
C VAL A 173 28.22 -16.70 -6.26
N ILE A 174 29.45 -16.58 -5.76
CA ILE A 174 29.93 -15.33 -5.13
C ILE A 174 29.93 -14.18 -6.13
N VAL A 175 30.47 -14.40 -7.33
CA VAL A 175 30.48 -13.38 -8.40
C VAL A 175 29.05 -12.96 -8.74
N VAL A 176 28.14 -13.92 -8.92
CA VAL A 176 26.73 -13.62 -9.20
C VAL A 176 26.04 -12.88 -8.06
N MET A 177 26.32 -13.25 -6.81
CA MET A 177 25.79 -12.57 -5.62
C MET A 177 26.21 -11.09 -5.60
N PHE A 178 27.49 -10.79 -5.89
CA PHE A 178 27.96 -9.41 -6.02
C PHE A 178 27.34 -8.68 -7.22
N LEU A 179 27.17 -9.35 -8.37
CA LEU A 179 26.50 -8.75 -9.52
C LEU A 179 25.04 -8.38 -9.20
N LEU A 180 24.30 -9.24 -8.50
CA LEU A 180 22.94 -8.95 -8.04
C LEU A 180 22.91 -7.79 -7.04
N LEU A 181 23.88 -7.72 -6.13
CA LEU A 181 24.00 -6.61 -5.19
C LEU A 181 24.26 -5.28 -5.93
N ILE A 182 25.18 -5.27 -6.89
CA ILE A 182 25.45 -4.09 -7.74
C ILE A 182 24.17 -3.68 -8.49
N ILE A 183 23.43 -4.63 -9.07
CA ILE A 183 22.17 -4.35 -9.75
C ILE A 183 21.13 -3.75 -8.79
N LEU A 184 21.04 -4.23 -7.55
CA LEU A 184 20.15 -3.67 -6.52
C LEU A 184 20.57 -2.25 -6.11
N CYS A 185 21.87 -1.99 -5.94
CA CYS A 185 22.39 -0.64 -5.69
C CYS A 185 22.11 0.30 -6.87
N CYS A 186 22.36 -0.14 -8.10
CA CYS A 186 22.02 0.63 -9.30
C CYS A 186 20.53 0.95 -9.40
N SER A 187 19.70 0.02 -8.93
CA SER A 187 18.25 0.19 -8.91
C SER A 187 17.80 1.20 -7.84
N SER A 188 18.36 1.13 -6.63
CA SER A 188 18.01 2.05 -5.54
C SER A 188 18.31 3.51 -5.88
N LEU A 189 19.38 3.76 -6.65
CA LEU A 189 19.72 5.10 -7.13
C LEU A 189 18.66 5.70 -8.06
N VAL A 190 17.97 4.84 -8.83
CA VAL A 190 16.99 5.24 -9.86
C VAL A 190 15.58 5.37 -9.29
N ILE A 191 15.27 4.67 -8.20
CA ILE A 191 13.92 4.65 -7.63
C ILE A 191 13.40 6.07 -7.32
N PRO A 192 14.16 6.97 -6.67
CA PRO A 192 13.64 8.30 -6.33
C PRO A 192 13.43 9.19 -7.54
N THR A 193 14.32 9.14 -8.54
CA THR A 193 14.13 9.90 -9.79
C THR A 193 12.96 9.36 -10.60
N ALA A 194 12.78 8.04 -10.66
CA ALA A 194 11.63 7.41 -11.30
C ALA A 194 10.32 7.78 -10.60
N LYS A 195 10.29 7.78 -9.25
CA LYS A 195 9.13 8.24 -8.46
C LYS A 195 8.80 9.70 -8.77
N ARG A 196 9.79 10.61 -8.72
CA ARG A 196 9.60 12.05 -9.03
C ARG A 196 9.08 12.24 -10.45
N TYR A 197 9.67 11.57 -11.44
CA TYR A 197 9.28 11.66 -12.85
C TYR A 197 7.84 11.19 -13.07
N ILE A 198 7.50 9.99 -12.62
CA ILE A 198 6.17 9.41 -12.76
C ILE A 198 5.13 10.22 -11.99
N ASN A 199 5.48 10.77 -10.82
CA ASN A 199 4.61 11.65 -10.07
C ASN A 199 4.31 12.96 -10.82
N SER A 200 5.32 13.55 -11.45
CA SER A 200 5.15 14.75 -12.27
C SER A 200 4.21 14.49 -13.46
N LYS A 201 4.47 13.41 -14.22
CA LYS A 201 3.63 13.00 -15.35
C LYS A 201 2.20 12.65 -14.93
N TYR A 202 2.05 12.00 -13.78
CA TYR A 202 0.73 11.77 -13.17
C TYR A 202 0.01 13.08 -12.90
N ARG A 203 0.66 14.07 -12.27
CA ARG A 203 0.02 15.37 -11.97
C ARG A 203 -0.40 16.13 -13.24
N GLU A 204 0.40 16.06 -14.29
CA GLU A 204 0.07 16.65 -15.60
C GLU A 204 -1.16 15.97 -16.22
N MET A 205 -1.14 14.64 -16.32
CA MET A 205 -2.25 13.86 -16.87
C MET A 205 -3.53 13.98 -16.03
N HIS A 206 -3.38 14.06 -14.71
CA HIS A 206 -4.45 14.29 -13.76
C HIS A 206 -5.13 15.63 -13.96
N LYS A 207 -4.35 16.70 -14.24
CA LYS A 207 -4.92 18.02 -14.57
C LYS A 207 -5.74 17.96 -15.86
N ILE A 208 -5.24 17.28 -16.89
CA ILE A 208 -5.95 17.11 -18.17
C ILE A 208 -7.26 16.34 -17.95
N ALA A 209 -7.20 15.18 -17.28
CA ALA A 209 -8.36 14.36 -16.97
C ALA A 209 -9.40 15.08 -16.08
N ARG A 210 -8.96 15.98 -15.19
CA ARG A 210 -9.86 16.79 -14.36
C ARG A 210 -10.60 17.85 -15.16
N VAL A 211 -9.96 18.47 -16.15
CA VAL A 211 -10.56 19.48 -17.04
C VAL A 211 -11.55 18.84 -18.02
N GLU A 212 -11.23 17.66 -18.55
CA GLU A 212 -12.11 16.92 -19.46
C GLU A 212 -13.39 16.41 -18.76
N GLY A 213 -13.32 16.09 -17.47
CA GLY A 213 -14.45 15.58 -16.68
C GLY A 213 -15.29 16.67 -16.01
N GLY A 214 -15.47 17.84 -16.62
CA GLY A 214 -16.06 19.03 -16.00
C GLY A 214 -17.55 18.96 -15.63
N ASP A 215 -18.28 17.89 -16.00
CA ASP A 215 -19.73 17.82 -15.79
C ASP A 215 -20.11 17.08 -14.50
N CYS A 216 -21.09 17.61 -13.76
CA CYS A 216 -21.62 17.01 -12.52
C CYS A 216 -22.66 15.91 -12.80
N ARG A 217 -23.09 15.75 -14.05
CA ARG A 217 -24.03 14.70 -14.50
C ARG A 217 -23.34 13.56 -15.24
N LEU A 218 -22.30 12.98 -14.64
CA LEU A 218 -21.68 11.78 -15.20
C LEU A 218 -22.67 10.62 -15.19
N THR A 219 -22.90 10.01 -16.34
CA THR A 219 -23.58 8.72 -16.45
C THR A 219 -22.74 7.62 -15.81
N ILE A 220 -23.34 6.48 -15.45
CA ILE A 220 -22.61 5.34 -14.89
C ILE A 220 -21.52 4.83 -15.84
N ASP A 221 -21.78 4.84 -17.15
CA ASP A 221 -20.78 4.44 -18.15
C ASP A 221 -19.62 5.43 -18.22
N GLU A 222 -19.87 6.73 -18.12
CA GLU A 222 -18.81 7.74 -18.02
C GLU A 222 -17.99 7.60 -16.72
N MET A 223 -18.63 7.29 -15.59
CA MET A 223 -17.92 6.99 -14.33
C MET A 223 -17.06 5.74 -14.46
N ARG A 224 -17.54 4.70 -15.15
CA ARG A 224 -16.76 3.49 -15.43
C ARG A 224 -15.53 3.80 -16.28
N ILE A 225 -15.69 4.62 -17.33
CA ILE A 225 -14.57 5.09 -18.16
C ILE A 225 -13.58 5.92 -17.32
N MET A 226 -14.07 6.83 -16.47
CA MET A 226 -13.26 7.65 -15.58
C MET A 226 -12.43 6.80 -14.60
N ILE A 227 -13.06 5.83 -13.92
CA ILE A 227 -12.37 4.89 -13.04
C ILE A 227 -11.34 4.06 -13.81
N ARG A 228 -11.65 3.60 -15.02
CA ARG A 228 -10.68 2.89 -15.88
C ARG A 228 -9.46 3.77 -16.20
N ARG A 229 -9.66 5.04 -16.56
CA ARG A 229 -8.58 6.01 -16.83
C ARG A 229 -7.69 6.19 -15.59
N TYR A 230 -8.29 6.46 -14.42
CA TYR A 230 -7.53 6.62 -13.18
C TYR A 230 -6.86 5.33 -12.72
N TRP A 231 -7.49 4.18 -12.93
CA TRP A 231 -6.92 2.87 -12.58
C TRP A 231 -5.70 2.55 -13.42
N VAL A 232 -5.78 2.75 -14.74
CA VAL A 232 -4.64 2.60 -15.65
C VAL A 232 -3.51 3.54 -15.22
N MET A 233 -3.81 4.80 -14.94
CA MET A 233 -2.83 5.79 -14.50
C MET A 233 -2.19 5.41 -13.14
N ALA A 234 -2.99 4.92 -12.19
CA ALA A 234 -2.52 4.52 -10.87
C ALA A 234 -1.66 3.25 -10.89
N GLU A 235 -2.07 2.21 -11.63
CA GLU A 235 -1.32 0.95 -11.74
C GLU A 235 -0.03 1.13 -12.54
N THR A 236 -0.08 1.82 -13.68
CA THR A 236 1.11 2.08 -14.52
C THR A 236 2.08 3.05 -13.86
N GLY A 237 1.56 3.98 -13.06
CA GLY A 237 2.35 4.89 -12.22
C GLY A 237 2.84 4.28 -10.90
N SER A 238 2.50 3.03 -10.59
CA SER A 238 2.95 2.42 -9.34
C SER A 238 4.47 2.14 -9.39
N PRO A 239 5.25 2.56 -8.38
CA PRO A 239 6.70 2.38 -8.40
C PRO A 239 7.13 0.92 -8.54
N GLN A 240 6.40 -0.01 -7.92
CA GLN A 240 6.67 -1.45 -8.06
C GLN A 240 6.47 -1.94 -9.50
N PHE A 241 5.46 -1.45 -10.22
CA PHE A 241 5.26 -1.78 -11.63
C PHE A 241 6.38 -1.24 -12.51
N VAL A 242 6.78 0.01 -12.28
CA VAL A 242 7.90 0.68 -12.96
C VAL A 242 9.21 -0.08 -12.72
N MET A 243 9.44 -0.53 -11.49
CA MET A 243 10.62 -1.30 -11.16
C MET A 243 10.60 -2.71 -11.76
N ALA A 244 9.45 -3.38 -11.74
CA ALA A 244 9.31 -4.74 -12.26
C ALA A 244 9.54 -4.83 -13.77
N ARG A 245 9.13 -3.81 -14.53
CA ARG A 245 9.35 -3.69 -15.97
C ARG A 245 10.70 -3.08 -16.36
N SER A 246 11.52 -2.69 -15.37
CA SER A 246 12.85 -2.16 -15.64
C SER A 246 13.78 -3.23 -16.21
N VAL A 247 14.76 -2.78 -16.98
CA VAL A 247 15.77 -3.66 -17.59
C VAL A 247 16.66 -4.32 -16.53
N LEU A 248 16.88 -3.66 -15.39
CA LEU A 248 17.61 -4.20 -14.25
C LEU A 248 16.87 -5.40 -13.64
N SER A 249 15.56 -5.29 -13.45
CA SER A 249 14.69 -6.38 -12.96
C SER A 249 14.62 -7.56 -13.92
N ALA A 250 14.60 -7.31 -15.22
CA ALA A 250 14.66 -8.38 -16.21
C ALA A 250 16.02 -9.11 -16.18
N THR A 251 17.12 -8.37 -15.99
CA THR A 251 18.47 -8.94 -15.93
C THR A 251 18.67 -9.79 -14.68
N SER A 252 18.21 -9.32 -13.52
CA SER A 252 18.24 -10.12 -12.28
C SER A 252 17.38 -11.38 -12.38
N GLY A 253 16.29 -11.34 -13.16
CA GLY A 253 15.47 -12.51 -13.48
C GLY A 253 16.21 -13.57 -14.29
N LEU A 254 16.96 -13.17 -15.33
CA LEU A 254 17.78 -14.10 -16.11
C LEU A 254 18.93 -14.67 -15.27
N ILE A 255 19.60 -13.84 -14.47
CA ILE A 255 20.64 -14.29 -13.54
C ILE A 255 20.07 -15.33 -12.58
N CYS A 256 18.88 -15.08 -12.02
CA CYS A 256 18.20 -16.00 -11.12
C CYS A 256 17.84 -17.34 -11.80
N LEU A 257 17.45 -17.32 -13.08
CA LEU A 257 17.24 -18.54 -13.87
C LEU A 257 18.52 -19.35 -14.02
N SER A 258 19.62 -18.70 -14.42
CA SER A 258 20.93 -19.34 -14.57
C SER A 258 21.37 -19.98 -13.26
N MET A 259 21.13 -19.31 -12.13
CA MET A 259 21.45 -19.81 -10.79
C MET A 259 20.62 -21.03 -10.38
N ALA A 260 19.32 -21.05 -10.69
CA ALA A 260 18.49 -22.23 -10.44
C ALA A 260 18.95 -23.43 -11.29
N LEU A 261 19.37 -23.19 -12.53
CA LEU A 261 19.87 -24.25 -13.42
C LEU A 261 21.21 -24.81 -12.94
N THR A 262 22.15 -23.96 -12.49
CA THR A 262 23.43 -24.42 -11.93
C THR A 262 23.26 -25.19 -10.61
N LEU A 263 22.27 -24.84 -9.79
CA LEU A 263 21.92 -25.65 -8.61
C LEU A 263 21.41 -27.05 -9.02
N VAL A 264 20.53 -27.14 -10.03
CA VAL A 264 20.05 -28.43 -10.54
C VAL A 264 21.20 -29.26 -11.12
N GLU A 265 22.10 -28.63 -11.87
CA GLU A 265 23.31 -29.28 -12.39
C GLU A 265 24.19 -29.82 -11.25
N ALA A 266 24.42 -29.01 -10.20
CA ALA A 266 25.20 -29.42 -9.04
C ALA A 266 24.57 -30.64 -8.33
N HIS A 267 23.25 -30.63 -8.13
CA HIS A 267 22.51 -31.78 -7.58
C HIS A 267 22.71 -33.05 -8.41
N ILE A 268 22.59 -32.96 -9.73
CA ILE A 268 22.79 -34.10 -10.64
C ILE A 268 24.25 -34.60 -10.56
N ARG A 269 25.22 -33.70 -10.63
CA ARG A 269 26.65 -34.04 -10.63
C ARG A 269 27.08 -34.69 -9.32
N LEU A 270 26.67 -34.13 -8.19
CA LEU A 270 27.03 -34.64 -6.86
C LEU A 270 26.36 -35.99 -6.57
N ASN A 271 25.10 -36.17 -7.00
CA ASN A 271 24.41 -37.45 -6.88
C ASN A 271 25.02 -38.55 -7.78
N MET A 272 25.50 -38.19 -8.97
CA MET A 272 26.27 -39.09 -9.84
C MET A 272 27.61 -39.49 -9.20
N LEU A 273 28.29 -38.53 -8.54
CA LEU A 273 29.55 -38.80 -7.83
C LEU A 273 29.34 -39.75 -6.65
N TYR A 274 28.25 -39.54 -5.89
CA TYR A 274 27.82 -40.40 -4.78
C TYR A 274 27.60 -41.86 -5.20
N PHE A 275 27.00 -42.09 -6.37
CA PHE A 275 26.79 -43.45 -6.89
C PHE A 275 28.09 -44.17 -7.24
N MET A 276 29.17 -43.44 -7.56
CA MET A 276 30.39 -43.99 -8.16
C MET A 276 31.49 -44.33 -7.15
N SER A 277 31.57 -43.67 -5.99
CA SER A 277 32.54 -43.98 -4.93
C SER A 277 32.28 -43.16 -3.67
N TYR A 278 32.73 -43.67 -2.52
CA TYR A 278 32.93 -43.02 -1.21
C TYR A 278 31.94 -43.36 -0.07
N PRO A 279 32.46 -43.71 1.13
CA PRO A 279 31.65 -43.90 2.33
C PRO A 279 31.17 -42.56 2.91
N LEU A 280 29.96 -42.58 3.46
CA LEU A 280 29.25 -41.45 4.07
C LEU A 280 30.09 -40.80 5.19
N MET A 281 30.70 -39.64 4.93
CA MET A 281 31.29 -38.81 5.97
C MET A 281 30.18 -38.27 6.89
N LYS A 282 30.37 -38.36 8.21
CA LYS A 282 29.35 -38.00 9.21
C LYS A 282 29.26 -36.47 9.33
N THR A 283 28.08 -35.90 9.14
CA THR A 283 27.82 -34.46 9.27
C THR A 283 27.62 -34.05 10.74
N ASN A 284 28.14 -32.90 11.14
CA ASN A 284 27.94 -32.37 12.51
C ASN A 284 26.48 -31.98 12.75
N TYR A 285 25.77 -31.58 11.70
CA TYR A 285 24.33 -31.25 11.72
C TYR A 285 23.41 -32.48 11.71
N LYS A 286 23.94 -33.70 11.53
CA LYS A 286 23.18 -34.96 11.54
C LYS A 286 21.96 -34.89 10.61
N TRP A 287 20.75 -35.14 11.12
CA TRP A 287 19.50 -35.18 10.35
C TRP A 287 19.01 -33.79 9.89
N SER A 288 19.47 -32.69 10.50
CA SER A 288 18.98 -31.36 10.14
C SER A 288 19.54 -30.86 8.80
N ILE A 289 20.69 -31.38 8.34
CA ILE A 289 21.29 -30.97 7.05
C ILE A 289 20.38 -31.29 5.86
N MET A 290 19.70 -32.44 5.91
CA MET A 290 18.75 -32.84 4.88
C MET A 290 17.55 -31.89 4.82
N TRP A 291 17.02 -31.48 5.97
CA TRP A 291 15.94 -30.50 6.02
C TRP A 291 16.36 -29.14 5.47
N ILE A 292 17.56 -28.67 5.83
CA ILE A 292 18.12 -27.43 5.27
C ILE A 292 18.19 -27.55 3.75
N LEU A 293 18.80 -28.62 3.23
CA LEU A 293 18.98 -28.81 1.80
C LEU A 293 17.65 -28.82 1.04
N TYR A 294 16.67 -29.63 1.48
CA TYR A 294 15.37 -29.73 0.83
C TYR A 294 14.59 -28.42 0.85
N ILE A 295 14.56 -27.73 1.99
CA ILE A 295 13.79 -26.49 2.14
C ILE A 295 14.44 -25.36 1.35
N GLN A 296 15.76 -25.20 1.41
CA GLN A 296 16.46 -24.15 0.67
C GLN A 296 16.42 -24.39 -0.84
N SER A 297 16.58 -25.64 -1.31
CA SER A 297 16.45 -25.97 -2.73
C SER A 297 15.02 -25.70 -3.23
N SER A 298 14.01 -26.05 -2.43
CA SER A 298 12.60 -25.70 -2.74
C SER A 298 12.40 -24.19 -2.75
N GLY A 299 13.01 -23.47 -1.82
CA GLY A 299 13.00 -22.01 -1.75
C GLY A 299 13.60 -21.33 -2.97
N VAL A 300 14.70 -21.87 -3.52
CA VAL A 300 15.28 -21.41 -4.78
C VAL A 300 14.28 -21.57 -5.92
N VAL A 301 13.69 -22.76 -6.09
CA VAL A 301 12.70 -23.01 -7.15
C VAL A 301 11.52 -22.04 -7.03
N LEU A 302 10.95 -21.90 -5.83
CA LEU A 302 9.80 -21.03 -5.59
C LEU A 302 10.13 -19.54 -5.79
N GLY A 303 11.30 -19.10 -5.31
CA GLY A 303 11.76 -17.72 -5.42
C GLY A 303 12.18 -17.32 -6.83
N THR A 304 12.57 -18.27 -7.69
CA THR A 304 12.94 -18.01 -9.09
C THR A 304 11.73 -17.73 -9.99
N ILE A 305 10.51 -18.18 -9.61
CA ILE A 305 9.30 -18.03 -10.43
C ILE A 305 9.02 -16.56 -10.79
N ALA A 306 8.98 -15.67 -9.81
CA ALA A 306 8.63 -14.27 -10.04
C ALA A 306 9.68 -13.50 -10.87
N PRO A 307 10.99 -13.55 -10.56
CA PRO A 307 12.02 -12.92 -11.39
C PRO A 307 12.04 -13.44 -12.84
N VAL A 308 11.88 -14.75 -13.06
CA VAL A 308 11.86 -15.33 -14.41
C VAL A 308 10.67 -14.86 -15.21
N LEU A 309 9.51 -14.74 -14.59
CA LEU A 309 8.33 -14.22 -15.27
C LEU A 309 8.50 -12.74 -15.63
N ARG A 310 9.08 -11.92 -14.73
CA ARG A 310 9.42 -10.52 -15.04
C ARG A 310 10.35 -10.42 -16.25
N TRP A 311 11.41 -11.23 -16.30
CA TRP A 311 12.31 -11.34 -17.45
C TRP A 311 11.56 -11.75 -18.73
N TYR A 312 10.76 -12.81 -18.66
CA TYR A 312 9.97 -13.30 -19.79
C TYR A 312 9.04 -12.24 -20.36
N PHE A 313 8.35 -11.49 -19.49
CA PHE A 313 7.45 -10.40 -19.92
C PHE A 313 8.21 -9.22 -20.53
N ALA A 314 9.30 -8.78 -19.91
CA ALA A 314 10.14 -7.72 -20.46
C ALA A 314 10.68 -8.11 -21.84
N SER A 315 11.16 -9.34 -22.00
CA SER A 315 11.65 -9.87 -23.28
C SER A 315 10.54 -9.93 -24.33
N ARG A 316 9.33 -10.36 -23.95
CA ARG A 316 8.14 -10.36 -24.83
C ARG A 316 7.74 -8.96 -25.27
N PHE A 317 7.76 -7.97 -24.38
CA PHE A 317 7.46 -6.58 -24.75
C PHE A 317 8.50 -6.06 -25.71
N LYS A 318 9.75 -6.43 -25.48
CA LYS A 318 10.83 -6.03 -26.37
C LYS A 318 10.67 -6.56 -27.78
N ILE A 319 10.24 -7.82 -27.93
CA ILE A 319 9.91 -8.41 -29.24
C ILE A 319 8.76 -7.64 -29.92
N SER A 320 7.73 -7.26 -29.17
CA SER A 320 6.57 -6.53 -29.72
C SER A 320 6.92 -5.10 -30.15
N GLU A 321 7.90 -4.47 -29.52
CA GLU A 321 8.38 -3.13 -29.85
C GLU A 321 9.36 -3.14 -31.05
N MET A 322 9.89 -4.31 -31.41
CA MET A 322 10.95 -4.50 -32.41
C MET A 322 10.42 -4.33 -33.84
N GLY A 323 9.93 -3.13 -34.16
CA GLY A 323 9.60 -2.65 -35.50
C GLY A 323 10.49 -1.46 -35.85
N LEU A 324 11.40 -1.67 -36.82
CA LEU A 324 12.19 -0.65 -37.55
C LEU A 324 12.99 0.40 -36.75
N LYS A 325 13.24 0.24 -35.43
CA LYS A 325 14.12 1.14 -34.67
C LYS A 325 15.60 0.79 -34.86
N ASN A 326 16.46 1.80 -34.92
CA ASN A 326 17.92 1.59 -35.00
C ASN A 326 18.46 1.07 -33.66
N LEU A 327 19.43 0.13 -33.71
CA LEU A 327 20.14 -0.39 -32.52
C LEU A 327 20.76 0.73 -31.65
N LYS A 328 21.16 1.84 -32.26
CA LYS A 328 21.76 2.99 -31.59
C LYS A 328 20.74 3.75 -30.72
N ASP A 329 19.50 3.87 -31.18
CA ASP A 329 18.45 4.56 -30.44
C ASP A 329 17.97 3.72 -29.25
N GLU A 330 18.06 2.40 -29.39
CA GLU A 330 17.68 1.42 -28.36
C GLU A 330 18.68 1.36 -27.19
N LEU A 331 19.98 1.40 -27.50
CA LEU A 331 21.05 1.41 -26.50
C LEU A 331 21.33 2.81 -25.93
N LYS A 332 20.54 3.82 -26.30
CA LYS A 332 20.65 5.17 -25.74
C LYS A 332 20.35 5.13 -24.24
N ILE A 333 21.18 5.79 -23.45
CA ILE A 333 20.97 5.89 -22.00
C ILE A 333 20.12 7.12 -21.73
N GLU A 334 18.96 6.91 -21.12
CA GLU A 334 18.05 7.98 -20.74
C GLU A 334 18.57 8.75 -19.52
N ARG A 335 18.24 10.05 -19.46
CA ARG A 335 18.80 10.95 -18.45
C ARG A 335 18.42 10.54 -17.02
N TYR A 336 17.23 9.98 -16.82
CA TYR A 336 16.74 9.60 -15.49
C TYR A 336 17.60 8.54 -14.78
N TRP A 337 18.38 7.73 -15.53
CA TRP A 337 19.27 6.71 -14.97
C TRP A 337 20.45 7.28 -14.18
N THR A 338 20.94 8.44 -14.58
CA THR A 338 22.16 9.06 -14.01
C THR A 338 21.91 10.40 -13.32
N LEU A 339 20.69 10.95 -13.47
CA LEU A 339 20.33 12.29 -12.99
C LEU A 339 20.71 12.53 -11.53
N ARG A 340 20.34 11.61 -10.62
CA ARG A 340 20.61 11.77 -9.18
C ARG A 340 22.09 11.80 -8.85
N LEU A 341 22.87 10.93 -9.49
CA LEU A 341 24.33 10.88 -9.29
C LEU A 341 24.99 12.17 -9.79
N VAL A 342 24.46 12.74 -10.87
CA VAL A 342 24.92 14.04 -11.41
C VAL A 342 24.57 15.18 -10.45
N GLU A 343 23.35 15.19 -9.90
CA GLU A 343 22.90 16.17 -8.90
C GLU A 343 23.80 16.13 -7.66
N TRP A 344 24.05 14.94 -7.10
CA TRP A 344 24.95 14.80 -5.95
C TRP A 344 26.38 15.20 -6.26
N ARG A 345 26.87 14.94 -7.47
CA ARG A 345 28.22 15.35 -7.87
C ARG A 345 28.36 16.87 -7.88
N GLU A 346 27.27 17.57 -8.16
CA GLU A 346 27.21 19.03 -8.23
C GLU A 346 26.83 19.68 -6.89
N SER A 347 26.24 18.92 -5.96
CA SER A 347 25.89 19.36 -4.60
C SER A 347 27.11 19.76 -3.75
N SER A 348 26.95 20.79 -2.92
CA SER A 348 27.93 21.18 -1.91
C SER A 348 27.93 20.21 -0.72
N LEU A 349 29.09 19.99 -0.10
CA LEU A 349 29.18 19.20 1.13
C LEU A 349 28.58 20.01 2.28
N HIS A 350 27.53 19.49 2.92
CA HIS A 350 26.93 20.08 4.13
C HIS A 350 27.85 19.96 5.37
N LEU A 351 28.92 19.16 5.29
CA LEU A 351 29.90 19.02 6.36
C LEU A 351 30.63 20.34 6.64
N ARG A 352 30.35 20.92 7.81
CA ARG A 352 30.95 22.17 8.32
C ARG A 352 32.40 21.96 8.78
N ILE A 353 33.29 21.58 7.86
CA ILE A 353 34.72 21.37 8.12
C ILE A 353 35.44 22.72 8.06
N ARG A 354 36.12 23.08 9.16
CA ARG A 354 36.83 24.38 9.32
C ARG A 354 38.05 24.55 8.39
N ASN A 355 38.65 23.46 7.90
CA ASN A 355 39.88 23.50 7.11
C ASN A 355 39.61 23.46 5.59
N HIS A 356 39.96 24.55 4.89
CA HIS A 356 39.73 24.74 3.46
C HIS A 356 40.43 23.68 2.57
N ARG A 357 41.65 23.23 2.92
CA ARG A 357 42.40 22.25 2.11
C ARG A 357 41.80 20.84 2.20
N CYS A 358 41.41 20.43 3.41
CA CYS A 358 40.75 19.14 3.64
C CYS A 358 39.37 19.10 2.96
N ARG A 359 38.60 20.20 3.05
CA ARG A 359 37.32 20.34 2.33
C ARG A 359 37.47 20.21 0.81
N LYS A 360 38.53 20.80 0.24
CA LYS A 360 38.84 20.66 -1.19
C LYS A 360 39.14 19.20 -1.57
N LEU A 361 40.02 18.53 -0.81
CA LEU A 361 40.35 17.12 -1.05
C LEU A 361 39.13 16.21 -0.90
N LEU A 362 38.28 16.44 0.08
CA LEU A 362 37.04 15.69 0.30
C LEU A 362 36.06 15.88 -0.86
N HIS A 363 35.93 17.11 -1.37
CA HIS A 363 35.15 17.40 -2.58
C HIS A 363 35.72 16.73 -3.84
N ASP A 364 37.04 16.75 -4.02
CA ASP A 364 37.70 16.11 -5.16
C ASP A 364 37.54 14.58 -5.10
N ALA A 365 37.64 13.99 -3.90
CA ALA A 365 37.38 12.57 -3.66
C ALA A 365 35.90 12.19 -3.92
N LYS A 366 34.94 12.96 -3.37
CA LYS A 366 33.50 12.82 -3.66
C LYS A 366 33.24 12.83 -5.17
N ARG A 367 33.82 13.80 -5.89
CA ARG A 367 33.67 13.93 -7.33
C ARG A 367 34.24 12.73 -8.09
N LEU A 368 35.43 12.25 -7.72
CA LEU A 368 36.05 11.08 -8.34
C LEU A 368 35.17 9.84 -8.15
N LEU A 369 34.71 9.62 -6.92
CA LEU A 369 33.88 8.48 -6.54
C LEU A 369 32.51 8.50 -7.24
N LEU A 370 31.84 9.65 -7.29
CA LEU A 370 30.59 9.79 -8.04
C LEU A 370 30.77 9.63 -9.55
N ASN A 371 31.91 10.04 -10.12
CA ASN A 371 32.21 9.77 -11.54
C ASN A 371 32.36 8.26 -11.80
N ILE A 372 33.00 7.51 -10.88
CA ILE A 372 33.07 6.05 -10.96
C ILE A 372 31.67 5.45 -10.86
N CYS A 373 30.84 5.89 -9.89
CA CYS A 373 29.47 5.42 -9.75
C CYS A 373 28.62 5.68 -11.00
N ILE A 374 28.75 6.86 -11.62
CA ILE A 374 28.06 7.18 -12.90
C ILE A 374 28.52 6.21 -14.00
N GLY A 375 29.82 5.95 -14.09
CA GLY A 375 30.38 4.98 -15.05
C GLY A 375 29.84 3.57 -14.84
N VAL A 376 29.80 3.09 -13.58
CA VAL A 376 29.24 1.78 -13.22
C VAL A 376 27.75 1.72 -13.54
N GLN A 377 26.96 2.75 -13.18
CA GLN A 377 25.53 2.83 -13.48
C GLN A 377 25.27 2.73 -14.99
N ILE A 378 26.03 3.48 -15.78
CA ILE A 378 25.97 3.45 -17.25
C ILE A 378 26.29 2.06 -17.78
N LEU A 379 27.36 1.43 -17.28
CA LEU A 379 27.78 0.10 -17.70
C LEU A 379 26.72 -0.96 -17.37
N VAL A 380 26.17 -0.93 -16.16
CA VAL A 380 25.13 -1.88 -15.70
C VAL A 380 23.85 -1.71 -16.52
N VAL A 381 23.41 -0.48 -16.78
CA VAL A 381 22.21 -0.22 -17.60
C VAL A 381 22.44 -0.68 -19.05
N LEU A 382 23.60 -0.37 -19.63
CA LEU A 382 23.93 -0.75 -21.01
C LEU A 382 24.00 -2.27 -21.19
N THR A 383 24.69 -2.96 -20.28
CA THR A 383 24.77 -4.43 -20.28
C THR A 383 23.41 -5.06 -20.08
N SER A 384 22.58 -4.53 -19.18
CA SER A 384 21.21 -4.99 -18.97
C SER A 384 20.35 -4.81 -20.24
N LYS A 385 20.47 -3.67 -20.94
CA LYS A 385 19.75 -3.43 -22.21
C LYS A 385 20.18 -4.40 -23.29
N LEU A 386 21.48 -4.67 -23.38
CA LEU A 386 22.03 -5.65 -24.32
C LEU A 386 21.55 -7.07 -24.01
N ILE A 387 21.52 -7.47 -22.74
CA ILE A 387 21.00 -8.78 -22.31
C ILE A 387 19.53 -8.93 -22.70
N LEU A 388 18.71 -7.89 -22.47
CA LEU A 388 17.30 -7.91 -22.84
C LEU A 388 17.10 -8.00 -24.36
N LEU A 389 17.94 -7.30 -25.13
CA LEU A 389 17.92 -7.34 -26.59
C LEU A 389 18.28 -8.74 -27.13
N ILE A 390 19.36 -9.33 -26.62
CA ILE A 390 19.79 -10.70 -26.98
C ILE A 390 18.69 -11.70 -26.61
N SER A 391 18.11 -11.55 -25.41
CA SER A 391 16.99 -12.38 -24.95
C SER A 391 15.78 -12.28 -25.88
N ALA A 392 15.45 -11.08 -26.37
CA ALA A 392 14.35 -10.88 -27.31
C ALA A 392 14.62 -11.55 -28.66
N ILE A 393 15.82 -11.39 -29.21
CA ILE A 393 16.23 -12.02 -30.48
C ILE A 393 16.21 -13.56 -30.36
N CYS A 394 16.79 -14.08 -29.28
CA CYS A 394 16.84 -15.53 -29.02
C CYS A 394 15.43 -16.10 -28.78
N GLY A 395 14.60 -15.37 -28.01
CA GLY A 395 13.20 -15.74 -27.76
C GLY A 395 12.36 -15.77 -29.05
N ASN A 396 12.59 -14.85 -29.98
CA ASN A 396 11.95 -14.86 -31.30
C ASN A 396 12.39 -16.07 -32.14
N ALA A 397 13.69 -16.40 -32.15
CA ALA A 397 14.20 -17.59 -32.83
C ALA A 397 13.57 -18.88 -32.28
N ILE A 398 13.45 -18.99 -30.95
CA ILE A 398 12.79 -20.12 -30.29
C ILE A 398 11.28 -20.16 -30.61
N LEU A 399 10.59 -19.02 -30.57
CA LEU A 399 9.16 -18.93 -30.93
C LEU A 399 8.92 -19.29 -32.39
N LEU A 400 9.80 -18.89 -33.32
CA LEU A 400 9.73 -19.29 -34.73
C LEU A 400 9.95 -20.80 -34.92
N CYS A 401 10.90 -21.40 -34.18
CA CYS A 401 11.10 -22.85 -34.15
C CYS A 401 9.87 -23.61 -33.61
N PHE A 402 9.22 -23.10 -32.56
CA PHE A 402 7.99 -23.69 -32.02
C PHE A 402 6.75 -23.39 -32.87
N HIS A 403 6.70 -22.26 -33.59
CA HIS A 403 5.61 -21.93 -34.51
C HIS A 403 5.58 -22.89 -35.70
N HIS A 404 6.73 -23.40 -36.14
CA HIS A 404 6.80 -24.50 -37.11
C HIS A 404 6.18 -25.81 -36.60
N ILE A 405 6.10 -26.02 -35.27
CA ILE A 405 5.52 -27.22 -34.65
C ILE A 405 4.02 -27.03 -34.35
N LYS A 406 3.51 -25.79 -34.29
CA LYS A 406 2.15 -25.46 -33.81
C LYS A 406 1.14 -25.06 -34.90
N ILE A 407 1.37 -25.44 -36.16
CA ILE A 407 0.34 -25.37 -37.23
C ILE A 407 -0.66 -26.52 -37.05
N LEU A 408 -1.32 -26.62 -35.88
CA LEU A 408 -2.54 -27.40 -35.68
C LEU A 408 -3.20 -27.09 -34.33
N LYS A 409 -3.66 -25.84 -34.10
CA LYS A 409 -4.93 -25.53 -33.40
C LYS A 409 -5.14 -24.02 -33.17
N ARG A 410 -6.15 -23.55 -33.90
CA ARG A 410 -7.07 -22.42 -33.70
C ARG A 410 -6.54 -20.98 -33.78
N PRO A 411 -7.30 -20.09 -34.46
CA PRO A 411 -7.06 -18.65 -34.50
C PRO A 411 -7.40 -18.00 -33.15
N ASP A 412 -6.66 -16.94 -32.82
CA ASP A 412 -6.96 -16.04 -31.71
C ASP A 412 -8.37 -15.47 -31.84
N PRO A 413 -9.16 -15.37 -30.77
CA PRO A 413 -10.38 -14.59 -30.80
C PRO A 413 -10.01 -13.13 -31.01
N GLN A 414 -10.47 -12.55 -32.12
CA GLN A 414 -10.55 -11.10 -32.25
C GLN A 414 -11.43 -10.58 -31.11
N ALA A 415 -10.81 -9.95 -30.12
CA ALA A 415 -11.52 -9.09 -29.19
C ALA A 415 -11.89 -7.82 -29.97
N SER A 416 -13.10 -7.83 -30.53
CA SER A 416 -13.85 -6.61 -30.79
C SER A 416 -14.11 -5.96 -29.43
N ASP A 417 -13.46 -4.84 -29.15
CA ASP A 417 -13.88 -3.98 -28.04
C ASP A 417 -13.90 -2.55 -28.56
N GLU A 418 -15.11 -2.04 -28.83
CA GLU A 418 -15.40 -0.62 -28.98
C GLU A 418 -15.26 0.04 -27.60
N GLY A 419 -14.03 0.09 -27.09
CA GLY A 419 -13.65 0.76 -25.85
C GLY A 419 -12.73 1.92 -26.18
N SER A 420 -13.06 3.11 -25.65
CA SER A 420 -12.22 4.32 -25.73
C SER A 420 -10.73 4.00 -25.56
N ASP A 421 -9.88 4.47 -26.47
CA ASP A 421 -8.45 4.22 -26.41
C ASP A 421 -7.84 4.78 -25.10
N LEU A 422 -7.48 3.87 -24.19
CA LEU A 422 -6.91 4.19 -22.88
C LEU A 422 -5.39 4.36 -22.92
N SER A 423 -4.76 4.13 -24.08
CA SER A 423 -3.31 4.26 -24.29
C SER A 423 -2.73 5.60 -23.84
N PRO A 424 -3.42 6.76 -24.02
CA PRO A 424 -2.91 8.05 -23.54
C PRO A 424 -2.71 8.12 -22.02
N TYR A 425 -3.50 7.38 -21.23
CA TYR A 425 -3.45 7.44 -19.76
C TYR A 425 -2.39 6.51 -19.13
N VAL A 426 -1.57 5.84 -19.95
CA VAL A 426 -0.49 4.97 -19.50
C VAL A 426 0.74 5.81 -19.13
N LEU A 427 1.21 5.65 -17.89
CA LEU A 427 2.42 6.34 -17.41
C LEU A 427 3.69 5.53 -17.72
N LEU A 428 4.45 6.03 -18.70
CA LEU A 428 5.75 5.51 -19.12
C LEU A 428 6.88 6.49 -18.75
N LEU A 429 8.07 5.96 -18.46
CA LEU A 429 9.32 6.70 -18.33
C LEU A 429 9.81 7.16 -19.72
N GLU A 430 10.74 8.10 -19.73
CA GLU A 430 11.39 8.55 -20.97
C GLU A 430 12.04 7.36 -21.70
N GLY A 431 11.85 7.27 -23.03
CA GLY A 431 12.47 6.24 -23.87
C GLY A 431 11.72 4.90 -23.95
N GLU A 432 10.64 4.70 -23.19
CA GLU A 432 9.89 3.44 -23.18
C GLU A 432 8.81 3.40 -24.28
N GLY A 433 8.67 2.24 -24.93
CA GLY A 433 7.61 1.97 -25.90
C GLY A 433 6.22 1.81 -25.29
N GLU A 434 5.20 1.91 -26.14
CA GLU A 434 3.80 1.71 -25.75
C GLU A 434 3.55 0.33 -25.12
N LEU A 435 2.71 0.31 -24.09
CA LEU A 435 2.37 -0.93 -23.39
C LEU A 435 1.51 -1.83 -24.32
N PRO A 436 1.81 -3.14 -24.42
CA PRO A 436 1.01 -4.02 -25.28
C PRO A 436 -0.48 -4.03 -24.90
N LYS A 437 -1.36 -3.99 -25.91
CA LYS A 437 -2.82 -3.95 -25.72
C LYS A 437 -3.35 -5.05 -24.80
N LYS A 438 -2.78 -6.25 -24.85
CA LYS A 438 -3.14 -7.39 -23.97
C LYS A 438 -2.94 -7.08 -22.48
N ILE A 439 -1.94 -6.28 -22.13
CA ILE A 439 -1.66 -5.91 -20.73
C ILE A 439 -2.59 -4.81 -20.29
N LEU A 440 -2.80 -3.81 -21.13
CA LEU A 440 -3.77 -2.78 -20.87
C LEU A 440 -5.17 -3.39 -20.64
N ALA A 441 -5.56 -4.37 -21.47
CA ALA A 441 -6.79 -5.14 -21.29
C ALA A 441 -6.81 -5.92 -19.98
N ASN A 442 -5.70 -6.56 -19.57
CA ASN A 442 -5.61 -7.24 -18.29
C ASN A 442 -5.78 -6.26 -17.11
N ILE A 443 -5.11 -5.10 -17.14
CA ILE A 443 -5.23 -4.04 -16.13
C ILE A 443 -6.68 -3.56 -16.02
N CYS A 444 -7.36 -3.33 -17.15
CA CYS A 444 -8.77 -2.95 -17.18
C CYS A 444 -9.68 -4.06 -16.63
N SER A 445 -9.39 -5.33 -16.96
CA SER A 445 -10.16 -6.46 -16.45
C SER A 445 -10.10 -6.60 -14.93
N GLU A 446 -9.05 -6.08 -14.28
CA GLU A 446 -8.95 -6.07 -12.82
C GLU A 446 -9.93 -5.08 -12.20
N VAL A 447 -10.01 -3.85 -12.72
CA VAL A 447 -10.97 -2.86 -12.22
C VAL A 447 -12.42 -3.30 -12.49
N ASP A 448 -12.68 -3.92 -13.64
CA ASP A 448 -13.99 -4.46 -13.97
C ASP A 448 -14.41 -5.57 -12.98
N LYS A 449 -13.47 -6.40 -12.50
CA LYS A 449 -13.76 -7.39 -11.45
C LYS A 449 -14.06 -6.72 -10.11
N LEU A 450 -13.41 -5.60 -9.78
CA LEU A 450 -13.70 -4.84 -8.56
C LEU A 450 -15.12 -4.27 -8.60
N ILE A 451 -15.49 -3.64 -9.72
CA ILE A 451 -16.86 -3.14 -9.96
C ILE A 451 -17.86 -4.30 -9.87
N GLN A 452 -17.58 -5.42 -10.52
CA GLN A 452 -18.44 -6.60 -10.46
C GLN A 452 -18.56 -7.20 -9.04
N THR A 453 -17.50 -7.07 -8.23
CA THR A 453 -17.51 -7.48 -6.82
C THR A 453 -18.41 -6.56 -6.00
N GLY A 454 -18.33 -5.24 -6.24
CA GLY A 454 -19.24 -4.26 -5.64
C GLY A 454 -20.70 -4.51 -6.04
N ARG A 455 -20.97 -4.79 -7.32
CA ARG A 455 -22.32 -5.11 -7.82
C ARG A 455 -22.94 -6.31 -7.12
N ARG A 456 -22.14 -7.31 -6.73
CA ARG A 456 -22.63 -8.47 -5.94
C ARG A 456 -23.00 -8.13 -4.49
N ARG A 457 -22.55 -6.97 -3.99
CA ARG A 457 -22.74 -6.48 -2.62
C ARG A 457 -23.72 -5.31 -2.55
N GLN A 458 -24.54 -5.12 -3.59
CA GLN A 458 -25.52 -4.05 -3.61
C GLN A 458 -26.48 -4.11 -2.40
N PRO A 459 -26.81 -2.93 -1.82
CA PRO A 459 -27.62 -2.82 -0.62
C PRO A 459 -29.12 -2.93 -0.97
N LYS A 460 -29.65 -4.16 -0.90
CA LYS A 460 -31.04 -4.45 -1.30
C LYS A 460 -32.08 -3.78 -0.42
N ASN A 461 -31.81 -3.67 0.89
CA ASN A 461 -32.76 -3.07 1.82
C ASN A 461 -32.77 -1.54 1.68
N LEU A 462 -31.60 -0.93 1.46
CA LEU A 462 -31.50 0.49 1.14
C LEU A 462 -32.21 0.84 -0.17
N LEU A 463 -32.06 0.02 -1.22
CA LEU A 463 -32.76 0.24 -2.49
C LEU A 463 -34.29 0.21 -2.31
N LYS A 464 -34.79 -0.72 -1.49
CA LYS A 464 -36.21 -0.80 -1.15
C LYS A 464 -36.67 0.44 -0.38
N LEU A 465 -35.83 0.93 0.54
CA LEU A 465 -36.07 2.15 1.32
C LEU A 465 -36.11 3.39 0.40
N LEU A 466 -35.16 3.56 -0.52
CA LEU A 466 -35.07 4.71 -1.42
C LEU A 466 -36.24 4.83 -2.40
N ASN A 467 -36.84 3.70 -2.81
CA ASN A 467 -38.02 3.71 -3.70
C ASN A 467 -39.28 4.32 -3.05
N MET A 468 -39.29 4.52 -1.73
CA MET A 468 -40.40 5.19 -1.03
C MET A 468 -40.33 6.72 -1.13
N SER A 469 -39.13 7.27 -1.31
CA SER A 469 -38.92 8.70 -1.48
C SER A 469 -39.30 9.11 -2.91
N LYS A 470 -40.21 10.09 -3.02
CA LYS A 470 -40.64 10.66 -4.32
C LYS A 470 -40.06 12.05 -4.55
N ASN A 471 -39.84 12.80 -3.47
CA ASN A 471 -39.31 14.15 -3.42
C ASN A 471 -38.29 14.25 -2.27
N PHE A 472 -37.81 15.45 -1.95
CA PHE A 472 -36.83 15.70 -0.88
C PHE A 472 -37.45 16.43 0.33
N ASP A 473 -38.78 16.46 0.43
CA ASP A 473 -39.52 17.20 1.46
C ASP A 473 -39.12 16.82 2.89
N GLY A 474 -38.81 15.53 3.12
CA GLY A 474 -38.37 15.05 4.41
C GLY A 474 -37.12 15.74 4.95
N VAL A 475 -36.27 16.29 4.05
CA VAL A 475 -35.10 17.09 4.43
C VAL A 475 -35.52 18.42 5.07
N ILE A 476 -36.63 19.01 4.65
CA ILE A 476 -37.17 20.24 5.27
C ILE A 476 -37.94 19.89 6.55
N LYS A 477 -38.75 18.83 6.52
CA LYS A 477 -39.77 18.53 7.54
C LYS A 477 -39.23 17.89 8.82
N PHE A 478 -38.00 17.35 8.85
CA PHE A 478 -37.50 16.60 10.02
C PHE A 478 -37.11 17.47 11.22
N ASP A 479 -36.77 18.73 10.99
CA ASP A 479 -36.38 19.70 12.01
C ASP A 479 -36.89 21.07 11.52
N ASP A 480 -37.57 21.84 12.36
CA ASP A 480 -38.08 23.17 12.01
C ASP A 480 -37.37 24.22 12.86
N ASN A 481 -36.56 25.07 12.21
CA ASN A 481 -35.77 26.11 12.89
C ASN A 481 -36.64 27.32 13.32
N LYS A 482 -37.84 27.51 12.76
CA LYS A 482 -38.70 28.67 13.02
C LYS A 482 -39.65 28.43 14.20
N GLU A 483 -40.17 27.22 14.33
CA GLU A 483 -41.20 26.91 15.35
C GLU A 483 -40.63 26.25 16.61
N VAL A 484 -39.50 25.54 16.53
CA VAL A 484 -38.89 24.87 17.69
C VAL A 484 -37.83 25.75 18.34
N PRO A 485 -38.00 26.18 19.61
CA PRO A 485 -37.00 26.99 20.29
C PRO A 485 -35.68 26.24 20.44
N SER A 486 -34.58 26.85 20.00
CA SER A 486 -33.26 26.30 20.25
C SER A 486 -32.96 26.30 21.75
N LEU A 487 -32.45 25.19 22.28
CA LEU A 487 -32.06 25.12 23.70
C LEU A 487 -30.78 25.93 23.97
N HIS A 488 -30.03 26.35 22.93
CA HIS A 488 -28.80 27.15 22.98
C HIS A 488 -28.76 28.23 21.89
N SER A 489 -27.99 29.29 22.10
CA SER A 489 -27.86 30.42 21.16
C SER A 489 -27.14 30.07 19.85
N GLN A 490 -26.32 29.01 19.85
CA GLN A 490 -25.79 28.36 18.65
C GLN A 490 -26.08 26.86 18.82
N GLY A 491 -26.93 26.24 18.02
CA GLY A 491 -27.13 24.78 18.09
C GLY A 491 -25.96 24.03 17.43
N PRO A 492 -25.67 22.76 17.80
CA PRO A 492 -24.79 21.92 16.99
C PRO A 492 -25.39 21.77 15.60
N HIS A 493 -24.55 21.88 14.56
CA HIS A 493 -24.98 21.70 13.18
C HIS A 493 -25.58 20.29 12.99
N ASN A 494 -26.68 20.21 12.25
CA ASN A 494 -27.24 18.93 11.85
C ASN A 494 -26.26 18.22 10.91
N CYS A 495 -26.14 16.89 11.05
CA CYS A 495 -25.43 16.05 10.10
C CYS A 495 -26.35 14.96 9.57
N TRP A 496 -26.01 14.38 8.42
CA TRP A 496 -26.84 13.38 7.75
C TRP A 496 -27.04 12.14 8.63
N SER A 497 -25.94 11.61 9.18
CA SER A 497 -25.96 10.40 10.01
C SER A 497 -26.76 10.58 11.29
N LEU A 498 -26.55 11.66 12.04
CA LEU A 498 -27.25 11.92 13.29
C LEU A 498 -28.76 12.12 13.05
N SER A 499 -29.14 12.85 12.01
CA SER A 499 -30.56 13.10 11.69
C SER A 499 -31.29 11.78 11.38
N VAL A 500 -30.68 10.92 10.56
CA VAL A 500 -31.22 9.59 10.24
C VAL A 500 -31.29 8.70 11.49
N VAL A 501 -30.23 8.64 12.28
CA VAL A 501 -30.17 7.81 13.50
C VAL A 501 -31.21 8.25 14.52
N THR A 502 -31.42 9.55 14.69
CA THR A 502 -32.45 10.09 15.59
C THR A 502 -33.85 9.75 15.08
N LEU A 503 -34.15 9.96 13.79
CA LEU A 503 -35.45 9.59 13.22
C LEU A 503 -35.72 8.08 13.33
N ALA A 504 -34.72 7.24 13.07
CA ALA A 504 -34.83 5.80 13.25
C ALA A 504 -35.03 5.42 14.73
N SER A 505 -34.37 6.11 15.67
CA SER A 505 -34.58 5.94 17.11
C SER A 505 -36.02 6.28 17.52
N ILE A 506 -36.63 7.31 16.92
CA ILE A 506 -38.03 7.67 17.15
C ILE A 506 -38.97 6.62 16.54
N ALA A 507 -38.72 6.21 15.30
CA ALA A 507 -39.52 5.20 14.61
C ALA A 507 -39.49 3.85 15.34
N THR A 508 -38.35 3.50 15.94
CA THR A 508 -38.20 2.29 16.77
C THR A 508 -38.88 2.38 18.14
N ALA A 509 -39.22 3.59 18.60
CA ALA A 509 -39.93 3.85 19.85
C ALA A 509 -41.46 3.77 19.74
N LEU A 510 -42.00 3.80 18.51
CA LEU A 510 -43.45 3.83 18.33
C LEU A 510 -44.10 2.49 18.76
N PRO A 511 -45.22 2.53 19.50
CA PRO A 511 -45.95 1.32 19.88
C PRO A 511 -46.69 0.71 18.67
N ASN A 512 -47.11 -0.55 18.78
CA ASN A 512 -47.99 -1.23 17.82
C ASN A 512 -47.47 -1.40 16.37
N ILE A 513 -46.17 -1.20 16.11
CA ILE A 513 -45.58 -1.45 14.78
C ILE A 513 -45.19 -2.93 14.61
N SER A 514 -45.51 -3.52 13.45
CA SER A 514 -45.12 -4.90 13.15
C SER A 514 -43.59 -5.09 13.16
N LYS A 515 -43.13 -6.20 13.77
CA LYS A 515 -41.70 -6.54 13.83
C LYS A 515 -41.03 -6.67 12.45
N HIS A 516 -41.80 -7.02 11.42
CA HIS A 516 -41.30 -7.08 10.04
C HIS A 516 -40.93 -5.69 9.50
N LYS A 517 -41.86 -4.71 9.55
CA LYS A 517 -41.61 -3.32 9.12
C LYS A 517 -40.44 -2.70 9.89
N PHE A 518 -40.32 -3.03 11.16
CA PHE A 518 -39.23 -2.62 12.03
C PHE A 518 -37.85 -3.15 11.57
N ASN A 519 -37.73 -4.47 11.36
CA ASN A 519 -36.48 -5.08 10.89
C ASN A 519 -36.08 -4.59 9.50
N GLU A 520 -37.07 -4.31 8.64
CA GLU A 520 -36.87 -3.73 7.31
C GLU A 520 -36.26 -2.32 7.39
N LEU A 521 -36.79 -1.46 8.28
CA LEU A 521 -36.23 -0.13 8.53
C LEU A 521 -34.79 -0.23 9.06
N LEU A 522 -34.55 -1.05 10.09
CA LEU A 522 -33.20 -1.20 10.67
C LEU A 522 -32.19 -1.67 9.61
N SER A 523 -32.53 -2.68 8.83
CA SER A 523 -31.63 -3.21 7.79
C SER A 523 -31.34 -2.18 6.70
N GLY A 524 -32.35 -1.41 6.27
CA GLY A 524 -32.18 -0.34 5.29
C GLY A 524 -31.33 0.82 5.82
N VAL A 525 -31.53 1.21 7.08
CA VAL A 525 -30.74 2.26 7.73
C VAL A 525 -29.30 1.82 7.95
N SER A 526 -29.03 0.58 8.39
CA SER A 526 -27.66 0.05 8.53
C SER A 526 -26.90 0.07 7.20
N GLU A 527 -27.55 -0.36 6.11
CA GLU A 527 -26.97 -0.30 4.77
C GLU A 527 -26.74 1.14 4.29
N GLY A 528 -27.69 2.06 4.54
CA GLY A 528 -27.57 3.47 4.17
C GLY A 528 -26.47 4.21 4.94
N LEU A 529 -26.35 3.96 6.24
CA LEU A 529 -25.35 4.61 7.10
C LEU A 529 -23.91 4.29 6.66
N TYR A 530 -23.66 3.13 6.04
CA TYR A 530 -22.36 2.83 5.45
C TYR A 530 -21.95 3.89 4.41
N PHE A 531 -22.84 4.24 3.47
CA PHE A 531 -22.55 5.26 2.46
C PHE A 531 -22.51 6.67 3.05
N VAL A 532 -23.44 7.00 3.96
CA VAL A 532 -23.47 8.31 4.61
C VAL A 532 -22.16 8.58 5.35
N LYS A 533 -21.60 7.57 6.04
CA LYS A 533 -20.30 7.70 6.71
C LYS A 533 -19.15 7.98 5.75
N LEU A 534 -19.16 7.36 4.56
CA LEU A 534 -18.15 7.61 3.54
C LEU A 534 -18.27 9.05 3.00
N ILE A 535 -19.50 9.49 2.74
CA ILE A 535 -19.80 10.84 2.26
C ILE A 535 -19.42 11.89 3.31
N GLU A 536 -19.85 11.73 4.57
CA GLU A 536 -19.46 12.62 5.67
C GLU A 536 -17.95 12.66 5.89
N LYS A 537 -17.25 11.53 5.75
CA LYS A 537 -15.78 11.51 5.83
C LYS A 537 -15.12 12.31 4.71
N TYR A 538 -15.69 12.25 3.50
CA TYR A 538 -15.20 13.01 2.36
C TYR A 538 -15.43 14.52 2.54
N MET A 539 -16.57 14.90 3.11
CA MET A 539 -16.97 16.29 3.27
C MET A 539 -16.27 16.98 4.45
N ASP A 540 -15.90 16.23 5.49
CA ASP A 540 -15.26 16.72 6.71
C ASP A 540 -13.72 16.81 6.55
N GLY A 541 -13.26 17.75 5.72
CA GLY A 541 -11.84 17.95 5.42
C GLY A 541 -10.99 18.39 6.63
N ASP A 542 -11.59 19.13 7.56
CA ASP A 542 -10.93 19.71 8.74
C ASP A 542 -11.17 18.88 10.03
N GLY A 543 -12.01 17.83 9.95
CA GLY A 543 -12.29 16.93 11.07
C GLY A 543 -13.19 17.52 12.16
N GLU A 544 -13.76 18.70 11.96
CA GLU A 544 -14.56 19.43 12.94
C GLU A 544 -15.87 18.71 13.29
N LEU A 545 -16.40 17.89 12.38
CA LEU A 545 -17.64 17.13 12.60
C LEU A 545 -17.42 15.75 13.23
N THR A 546 -16.17 15.40 13.58
CA THR A 546 -15.81 14.09 14.14
C THR A 546 -16.62 13.75 15.41
N SER A 547 -16.86 14.73 16.29
CA SER A 547 -17.63 14.52 17.53
C SER A 547 -19.10 14.16 17.25
N ILE A 548 -19.71 14.81 16.25
CA ILE A 548 -21.10 14.57 15.84
C ILE A 548 -21.23 13.19 15.15
N ARG A 549 -20.27 12.82 14.32
CA ARG A 549 -20.22 11.50 13.66
C ARG A 549 -20.05 10.35 14.66
N ASN A 550 -19.14 10.51 15.61
CA ASN A 550 -18.97 9.56 16.71
C ASN A 550 -20.24 9.45 17.57
N THR A 551 -21.01 10.54 17.68
CA THR A 551 -22.30 10.55 18.36
C THR A 551 -23.32 9.69 17.62
N ALA A 552 -23.47 9.88 16.31
CA ALA A 552 -24.36 9.06 15.49
C ALA A 552 -24.01 7.56 15.60
N ASP A 553 -22.72 7.22 15.57
CA ASP A 553 -22.24 5.84 15.70
C ASP A 553 -22.56 5.22 17.06
N ALA A 554 -22.31 5.96 18.15
CA ALA A 554 -22.61 5.50 19.50
C ALA A 554 -24.12 5.27 19.72
N VAL A 555 -24.96 6.18 19.22
CA VAL A 555 -26.42 6.04 19.31
C VAL A 555 -26.91 4.88 18.46
N TRP A 556 -26.41 4.74 17.22
CA TRP A 556 -26.85 3.68 16.31
C TRP A 556 -26.56 2.28 16.86
N VAL A 557 -25.37 2.05 17.44
CA VAL A 557 -25.04 0.76 18.08
C VAL A 557 -26.02 0.41 19.20
N GLY A 558 -26.44 1.42 19.99
CA GLY A 558 -27.45 1.25 21.04
C GLY A 558 -28.81 0.84 20.48
N VAL A 559 -29.24 1.48 19.39
CA VAL A 559 -30.53 1.25 18.74
C VAL A 559 -30.55 -0.11 18.03
N GLU A 560 -29.55 -0.39 17.19
CA GLU A 560 -29.49 -1.59 16.34
C GLU A 560 -29.32 -2.88 17.16
N LEU A 561 -28.43 -2.89 18.15
CA LEU A 561 -28.11 -4.13 18.89
C LEU A 561 -28.96 -4.32 20.13
N TYR A 562 -29.34 -3.22 20.80
CA TYR A 562 -29.96 -3.29 22.13
C TYR A 562 -31.36 -2.72 22.19
N ASN A 563 -31.87 -2.10 21.11
CA ASN A 563 -33.13 -1.33 21.11
C ASN A 563 -33.13 -0.30 22.24
N LYS A 564 -31.99 0.39 22.45
CA LYS A 564 -31.79 1.37 23.52
C LYS A 564 -31.34 2.72 22.98
N TRP A 565 -31.86 3.79 23.57
CA TRP A 565 -31.38 5.15 23.35
C TRP A 565 -30.84 5.69 24.68
N GLN A 566 -29.53 5.96 24.73
CA GLN A 566 -28.81 6.42 25.93
C GLN A 566 -29.11 5.57 27.19
N ASP A 567 -28.93 4.25 27.08
CA ASP A 567 -29.13 3.25 28.13
C ASP A 567 -30.59 2.98 28.56
N LYS A 568 -31.56 3.77 28.08
CA LYS A 568 -33.00 3.50 28.26
C LYS A 568 -33.53 2.59 27.16
N GLY A 569 -34.32 1.58 27.54
CA GLY A 569 -35.02 0.71 26.60
C GLY A 569 -36.05 1.50 25.79
N ILE A 570 -35.87 1.57 24.47
CA ILE A 570 -36.78 2.28 23.57
C ILE A 570 -38.19 1.63 23.62
N GLN A 571 -38.24 0.30 23.81
CA GLN A 571 -39.49 -0.45 23.97
C GLN A 571 -40.07 -0.43 25.39
N GLU A 572 -39.28 -0.12 26.43
CA GLU A 572 -39.82 0.06 27.79
C GLU A 572 -40.67 1.33 27.85
N THR A 573 -40.19 2.39 27.18
CA THR A 573 -40.94 3.64 26.95
C THR A 573 -42.25 3.38 26.21
N SER A 574 -42.23 2.54 25.15
CA SER A 574 -43.42 2.22 24.35
C SER A 574 -44.43 1.33 25.09
N GLN A 575 -43.99 0.40 25.94
CA GLN A 575 -44.86 -0.43 26.78
C GLN A 575 -45.56 0.37 27.88
N SER A 576 -44.96 1.49 28.32
CA SER A 576 -45.55 2.37 29.32
C SER A 576 -46.58 3.36 28.75
N CYS A 577 -46.52 3.66 27.45
CA CYS A 577 -47.33 4.69 26.79
C CYS A 577 -48.32 4.07 25.79
N GLN A 578 -49.61 4.37 25.93
CA GLN A 578 -50.67 3.84 25.05
C GLN A 578 -50.79 4.56 23.69
N SER A 579 -50.05 5.66 23.44
CA SER A 579 -50.18 6.51 22.24
C SER A 579 -48.83 7.09 21.79
N CYS A 580 -48.64 7.27 20.48
CA CYS A 580 -47.46 7.89 19.87
C CYS A 580 -47.14 9.28 20.43
N THR A 581 -48.16 10.11 20.69
CA THR A 581 -47.98 11.47 21.20
C THR A 581 -47.33 11.48 22.59
N LEU A 582 -47.67 10.49 23.43
CA LEU A 582 -47.08 10.33 24.75
C LEU A 582 -45.61 9.89 24.66
N VAL A 583 -45.29 8.97 23.75
CA VAL A 583 -43.90 8.53 23.52
C VAL A 583 -43.04 9.69 23.03
N LEU A 584 -43.53 10.48 22.07
CA LEU A 584 -42.81 11.66 21.55
C LEU A 584 -42.61 12.72 22.65
N GLN A 585 -43.61 12.98 23.48
CA GLN A 585 -43.50 13.91 24.63
C GLN A 585 -42.49 13.41 25.66
N GLU A 586 -42.49 12.12 25.97
CA GLU A 586 -41.55 11.53 26.92
C GLU A 586 -40.10 11.61 26.41
N LEU A 587 -39.86 11.20 25.16
CA LEU A 587 -38.55 11.30 24.52
C LEU A 587 -38.05 12.76 24.48
N SER A 588 -38.92 13.69 24.07
CA SER A 588 -38.61 15.13 24.05
C SER A 588 -38.29 15.67 25.45
N GLY A 589 -39.06 15.30 26.46
CA GLY A 589 -38.87 15.72 27.84
C GLY A 589 -37.57 15.19 28.46
N ILE A 590 -37.24 13.91 28.24
CA ILE A 590 -35.97 13.32 28.68
C ILE A 590 -34.80 14.03 28.01
N ALA A 591 -34.88 14.21 26.69
CA ALA A 591 -33.85 14.87 25.89
C ALA A 591 -33.62 16.32 26.34
N LYS A 592 -34.69 17.09 26.54
CA LYS A 592 -34.63 18.46 27.06
C LYS A 592 -33.95 18.53 28.42
N LYS A 593 -34.36 17.65 29.35
CA LYS A 593 -33.78 17.58 30.69
C LYS A 593 -32.27 17.33 30.66
N ILE A 594 -31.80 16.41 29.82
CA ILE A 594 -30.36 16.11 29.69
C ILE A 594 -29.56 17.33 29.24
N VAL A 595 -30.10 18.11 28.29
CA VAL A 595 -29.44 19.31 27.77
C VAL A 595 -29.46 20.44 28.82
N GLU A 596 -30.57 20.63 29.53
CA GLU A 596 -30.71 21.63 30.62
C GLU A 596 -29.83 21.30 31.84
N ASP A 597 -29.79 20.04 32.26
CA ASP A 597 -28.93 19.55 33.35
C ASP A 597 -27.45 19.77 33.00
N PHE A 598 -27.05 19.50 31.75
CA PHE A 598 -25.69 19.76 31.28
C PHE A 598 -25.34 21.26 31.31
N LYS A 599 -26.25 22.12 30.85
CA LYS A 599 -26.08 23.58 30.84
C LYS A 599 -25.95 24.17 32.23
N THR A 600 -26.74 23.67 33.19
CA THR A 600 -26.69 24.16 34.57
C THR A 600 -25.43 23.68 35.31
N ALA A 601 -24.93 22.48 34.98
CA ALA A 601 -23.72 21.92 35.59
C ALA A 601 -22.41 22.49 35.02
N THR A 602 -22.38 22.88 33.74
CA THR A 602 -21.13 23.19 33.02
C THR A 602 -20.92 24.69 32.87
N LYS A 603 -19.83 25.23 33.45
CA LYS A 603 -19.42 26.64 33.33
C LYS A 603 -18.20 26.85 32.41
N ASP A 604 -17.73 25.80 31.74
CA ASP A 604 -16.53 25.83 30.89
C ASP A 604 -16.78 26.65 29.61
N ILE A 605 -15.85 27.54 29.29
CA ILE A 605 -15.87 28.39 28.09
C ILE A 605 -15.76 27.53 26.83
N LEU A 606 -14.99 26.43 26.87
CA LEU A 606 -14.83 25.53 25.71
C LEU A 606 -16.14 24.81 25.34
N MET A 607 -17.01 24.59 26.33
CA MET A 607 -18.31 23.93 26.18
C MET A 607 -19.42 24.89 25.72
N GLN A 608 -19.10 26.18 25.50
CA GLN A 608 -20.01 27.10 24.83
C GLN A 608 -20.12 26.81 23.33
N ASN A 609 -19.07 26.25 22.72
CA ASN A 609 -19.10 25.76 21.35
C ASN A 609 -19.78 24.37 21.31
N PRO A 610 -20.91 24.22 20.59
CA PRO A 610 -21.63 22.95 20.49
C PRO A 610 -20.82 21.77 19.92
N LEU A 611 -19.77 22.05 19.13
CA LEU A 611 -18.90 21.01 18.57
C LEU A 611 -18.12 20.23 19.65
N ASN A 612 -17.90 20.86 20.82
CA ASN A 612 -17.20 20.28 21.96
C ASN A 612 -18.12 19.56 22.94
N TRP A 613 -19.44 19.55 22.69
CA TRP A 613 -20.38 18.93 23.61
C TRP A 613 -20.16 17.41 23.72
N PRO A 614 -20.41 16.81 24.90
CA PRO A 614 -20.38 15.37 25.04
C PRO A 614 -21.39 14.69 24.10
N VAL A 615 -21.04 13.51 23.61
CA VAL A 615 -21.87 12.65 22.74
C VAL A 615 -23.32 12.57 23.22
N LYS A 616 -23.52 12.37 24.53
CA LYS A 616 -24.83 12.28 25.16
C LYS A 616 -25.68 13.54 24.98
N VAL A 617 -25.06 14.71 25.06
CA VAL A 617 -25.72 16.01 24.98
C VAL A 617 -26.06 16.34 23.53
N ILE A 618 -25.15 16.05 22.59
CA ILE A 618 -25.40 16.23 21.14
C ILE A 618 -26.59 15.36 20.69
N ALA A 619 -26.60 14.09 21.06
CA ALA A 619 -27.70 13.17 20.77
C ALA A 619 -29.03 13.62 21.40
N ALA A 620 -29.00 14.10 22.66
CA ALA A 620 -30.18 14.62 23.33
C ALA A 620 -30.71 15.89 22.65
N ASN A 621 -29.84 16.81 22.23
CA ASN A 621 -30.26 18.01 21.53
C ASN A 621 -30.94 17.68 20.19
N SER A 622 -30.39 16.76 19.40
CA SER A 622 -31.00 16.28 18.15
C SER A 622 -32.37 15.61 18.42
N MET A 623 -32.44 14.72 19.40
CA MET A 623 -33.68 14.05 19.80
C MET A 623 -34.78 15.04 20.20
N TYR A 624 -34.45 16.04 21.03
CA TYR A 624 -35.39 17.08 21.45
C TYR A 624 -35.97 17.85 20.26
N ARG A 625 -35.11 18.32 19.35
CA ARG A 625 -35.52 19.15 18.21
C ARG A 625 -36.45 18.38 17.28
N ILE A 626 -36.01 17.19 16.84
CA ILE A 626 -36.76 16.37 15.89
C ILE A 626 -38.11 15.92 16.49
N THR A 627 -38.13 15.48 17.75
CA THR A 627 -39.40 15.10 18.41
C THR A 627 -40.36 16.27 18.59
N GLN A 628 -39.87 17.48 18.91
CA GLN A 628 -40.70 18.69 18.96
C GLN A 628 -41.30 19.04 17.59
N THR A 629 -40.49 19.01 16.53
CA THR A 629 -40.97 19.27 15.16
C THR A 629 -42.07 18.28 14.77
N ILE A 630 -41.86 16.99 15.03
CA ILE A 630 -42.87 15.95 14.74
C ILE A 630 -44.14 16.18 15.57
N LEU A 631 -44.01 16.57 16.85
CA LEU A 631 -45.15 16.87 17.73
C LEU A 631 -45.96 18.08 17.25
N LEU A 632 -45.31 19.11 16.72
CA LEU A 632 -45.98 20.28 16.17
C LEU A 632 -46.77 19.90 14.92
N ALA A 633 -46.15 19.18 13.99
CA ALA A 633 -46.80 18.70 12.78
C ALA A 633 -47.97 17.73 13.05
N HIS A 634 -47.95 17.00 14.17
CA HIS A 634 -49.01 16.06 14.56
C HIS A 634 -50.22 16.76 15.21
N LYS A 635 -50.08 17.97 15.77
CA LYS A 635 -51.20 18.73 16.36
C LYS A 635 -52.20 19.23 15.30
N ASP A 636 -51.79 19.30 14.04
CA ASP A 636 -52.65 19.72 12.94
C ASP A 636 -53.50 18.55 12.39
N ASP A 637 -53.28 17.31 12.84
CA ASP A 637 -53.95 16.10 12.35
C ASP A 637 -54.26 15.09 13.49
N ASP A 638 -55.25 15.44 14.34
CA ASP A 638 -55.65 14.70 15.56
C ASP A 638 -56.12 13.22 15.34
N GLN A 639 -56.15 12.71 14.09
CA GLN A 639 -56.59 11.35 13.75
C GLN A 639 -55.47 10.43 13.20
N GLU A 640 -54.22 10.89 13.11
CA GLU A 640 -53.11 10.12 12.52
C GLU A 640 -52.78 8.86 13.35
N THR A 641 -52.84 7.69 12.71
CA THR A 641 -52.56 6.38 13.33
C THR A 641 -51.07 6.13 13.56
N GLU A 642 -50.70 5.19 14.44
CA GLU A 642 -49.29 4.88 14.70
C GLU A 642 -48.56 4.36 13.46
N GLU A 643 -49.27 3.62 12.60
CA GLU A 643 -48.73 3.14 11.32
C GLU A 643 -48.51 4.25 10.30
N GLU A 644 -49.36 5.28 10.29
CA GLU A 644 -49.21 6.46 9.42
C GLU A 644 -48.01 7.31 9.84
N LEU A 645 -47.86 7.57 11.16
CA LEU A 645 -46.70 8.27 11.69
C LEU A 645 -45.40 7.51 11.40
N PHE A 646 -45.40 6.18 11.57
CA PHE A 646 -44.26 5.35 11.21
C PHE A 646 -43.95 5.45 9.70
N GLY A 647 -44.97 5.42 8.85
CA GLY A 647 -44.83 5.62 7.40
C GLY A 647 -44.20 6.98 7.06
N ARG A 648 -44.63 8.05 7.75
CA ARG A 648 -44.08 9.40 7.58
C ARG A 648 -42.61 9.49 7.98
N LEU A 649 -42.22 8.89 9.11
CA LEU A 649 -40.82 8.80 9.54
C LEU A 649 -39.98 8.00 8.55
N PHE A 650 -40.51 6.91 8.02
CA PHE A 650 -39.85 6.08 7.01
C PHE A 650 -39.57 6.88 5.73
N VAL A 651 -40.55 7.66 5.25
CA VAL A 651 -40.38 8.56 4.10
C VAL A 651 -39.34 9.64 4.39
N MET A 652 -39.38 10.28 5.57
CA MET A 652 -38.37 11.29 5.94
C MET A 652 -36.94 10.72 5.93
N ILE A 653 -36.74 9.53 6.49
CA ILE A 653 -35.43 8.85 6.46
C ILE A 653 -35.01 8.57 5.01
N SER A 654 -35.95 8.12 4.16
CA SER A 654 -35.69 7.86 2.75
C SER A 654 -35.31 9.12 1.97
N ASP A 655 -35.99 10.24 2.21
CA ASP A 655 -35.70 11.53 1.58
C ASP A 655 -34.32 12.05 1.98
N ILE A 656 -33.96 11.95 3.26
CA ILE A 656 -32.63 12.35 3.77
C ILE A 656 -31.53 11.48 3.17
N PHE A 657 -31.73 10.16 3.09
CA PHE A 657 -30.78 9.29 2.39
C PHE A 657 -30.69 9.64 0.91
N ALA A 658 -31.80 9.83 0.22
CA ALA A 658 -31.81 10.17 -1.19
C ALA A 658 -31.04 11.46 -1.47
N ALA A 659 -31.24 12.50 -0.65
CA ALA A 659 -30.51 13.76 -0.72
C ALA A 659 -29.01 13.56 -0.47
N CYS A 660 -28.65 12.88 0.63
CA CYS A 660 -27.24 12.63 0.97
C CYS A 660 -26.50 11.86 -0.13
N LEU A 661 -27.13 10.79 -0.67
CA LEU A 661 -26.53 9.89 -1.67
C LEU A 661 -26.36 10.51 -3.04
N THR A 662 -26.93 11.69 -3.32
CA THR A 662 -26.60 12.46 -4.54
C THR A 662 -25.10 12.79 -4.61
N ASN A 663 -24.44 12.91 -3.46
CA ASN A 663 -23.01 13.17 -3.33
C ASN A 663 -22.12 11.95 -3.67
N LEU A 664 -22.70 10.77 -3.93
CA LEU A 664 -21.93 9.55 -4.25
C LEU A 664 -21.02 9.75 -5.48
N VAL A 665 -21.48 10.46 -6.49
CA VAL A 665 -20.67 10.73 -7.70
C VAL A 665 -19.43 11.55 -7.35
N HIS A 666 -19.58 12.56 -6.50
CA HIS A 666 -18.47 13.38 -6.02
C HIS A 666 -17.53 12.58 -5.12
N LEU A 667 -18.05 11.74 -4.23
CA LEU A 667 -17.25 10.82 -3.42
C LEU A 667 -16.42 9.88 -4.28
N ILE A 668 -17.02 9.20 -5.26
CA ILE A 668 -16.34 8.26 -6.16
C ILE A 668 -15.24 9.01 -6.93
N ARG A 669 -15.56 10.21 -7.44
CA ARG A 669 -14.58 11.07 -8.09
C ARG A 669 -13.44 11.37 -7.13
N PHE A 670 -13.72 11.86 -5.93
CA PHE A 670 -12.70 12.20 -4.93
C PHE A 670 -11.81 11.02 -4.56
N GLU A 671 -12.37 9.83 -4.38
CA GLU A 671 -11.59 8.61 -4.09
C GLU A 671 -10.65 8.24 -5.26
N CYS A 672 -11.02 8.55 -6.51
CA CYS A 672 -10.10 8.43 -7.63
C CYS A 672 -8.95 9.46 -7.60
N HIS A 673 -9.06 10.54 -6.82
CA HIS A 673 -8.06 11.61 -6.70
C HIS A 673 -7.20 11.37 -5.46
N SER A 674 -6.00 10.81 -5.65
CA SER A 674 -4.98 10.77 -4.58
C SER A 674 -3.64 11.33 -5.05
N ASN A 675 -3.12 12.28 -4.26
CA ASN A 675 -1.78 12.82 -4.46
C ASN A 675 -0.71 11.86 -3.92
N VAL A 676 -1.06 11.01 -2.95
CA VAL A 676 -0.13 10.09 -2.29
C VAL A 676 0.04 8.83 -3.15
N ILE A 677 1.25 8.64 -3.69
CA ILE A 677 1.57 7.55 -4.64
C ILE A 677 1.15 6.17 -4.11
N LYS A 678 1.46 5.89 -2.83
CA LYS A 678 1.16 4.58 -2.19
C LYS A 678 -0.34 4.29 -2.08
N GLU A 679 -1.19 5.33 -2.06
CA GLU A 679 -2.63 5.19 -1.84
C GLU A 679 -3.44 5.14 -3.15
N ARG A 680 -2.89 5.60 -4.27
CA ARG A 680 -3.63 5.74 -5.55
C ARG A 680 -4.38 4.48 -5.97
N VAL A 681 -3.66 3.35 -6.09
CA VAL A 681 -4.28 2.07 -6.48
C VAL A 681 -5.35 1.64 -5.49
N LYS A 682 -5.10 1.80 -4.19
CA LYS A 682 -6.05 1.42 -3.13
C LYS A 682 -7.32 2.25 -3.21
N ARG A 683 -7.21 3.58 -3.31
CA ARG A 683 -8.38 4.48 -3.34
C ARG A 683 -9.19 4.37 -4.63
N VAL A 684 -8.53 4.31 -5.79
CA VAL A 684 -9.25 4.05 -7.06
C VAL A 684 -9.93 2.68 -7.03
N GLY A 685 -9.30 1.68 -6.41
CA GLY A 685 -9.91 0.37 -6.20
C GLY A 685 -11.14 0.41 -5.29
N GLN A 686 -11.10 1.23 -4.22
CA GLN A 686 -12.27 1.48 -3.36
C GLN A 686 -13.37 2.20 -4.14
N ALA A 687 -13.04 3.23 -4.93
CA ALA A 687 -13.98 3.92 -5.81
C ALA A 687 -14.67 2.96 -6.79
N ALA A 688 -13.93 2.01 -7.37
CA ALA A 688 -14.47 0.98 -8.25
C ALA A 688 -15.47 0.05 -7.53
N VAL A 689 -15.18 -0.35 -6.29
CA VAL A 689 -16.10 -1.15 -5.48
C VAL A 689 -17.34 -0.35 -5.12
N VAL A 690 -17.19 0.88 -4.64
CA VAL A 690 -18.30 1.78 -4.27
C VAL A 690 -19.20 2.04 -5.47
N LEU A 691 -18.65 2.32 -6.67
CA LEU A 691 -19.44 2.47 -7.89
C LEU A 691 -20.30 1.22 -8.16
N GLY A 692 -19.74 0.02 -8.00
CA GLY A 692 -20.50 -1.22 -8.16
C GLY A 692 -21.59 -1.41 -7.10
N GLU A 693 -21.29 -1.10 -5.83
CA GLU A 693 -22.25 -1.18 -4.72
C GLU A 693 -23.40 -0.17 -4.86
N SER A 694 -23.14 1.00 -5.43
CA SER A 694 -24.11 2.09 -5.54
C SER A 694 -24.70 2.30 -6.94
N GLU A 695 -24.47 1.38 -7.88
CA GLU A 695 -24.88 1.55 -9.29
C GLU A 695 -26.39 1.82 -9.43
N GLU A 696 -27.23 0.94 -8.86
CA GLU A 696 -28.69 1.10 -8.90
C GLU A 696 -29.18 2.33 -8.12
N ILE A 697 -28.48 2.70 -7.04
CA ILE A 697 -28.78 3.92 -6.27
C ILE A 697 -28.60 5.15 -7.15
N ILE A 698 -27.48 5.23 -7.85
CA ILE A 698 -27.17 6.34 -8.75
C ILE A 698 -28.23 6.43 -9.86
N GLU A 699 -28.64 5.29 -10.45
CA GLU A 699 -29.71 5.28 -11.47
C GLU A 699 -31.04 5.81 -10.93
N ILE A 700 -31.44 5.40 -9.71
CA ILE A 700 -32.68 5.88 -9.08
C ILE A 700 -32.61 7.39 -8.85
N LEU A 701 -31.48 7.90 -8.37
CA LEU A 701 -31.31 9.33 -8.06
C LEU A 701 -31.19 10.19 -9.33
N GLN A 702 -30.56 9.71 -10.39
CA GLN A 702 -30.42 10.43 -11.66
C GLN A 702 -31.76 10.64 -12.38
N ARG A 703 -32.75 9.76 -12.14
CA ARG A 703 -34.11 9.91 -12.67
C ARG A 703 -34.91 11.01 -11.97
N ARG A 704 -34.43 11.53 -10.83
CA ARG A 704 -35.10 12.58 -10.05
C ARG A 704 -34.67 13.95 -10.53
N GLU A 705 -35.59 14.92 -10.44
CA GLU A 705 -35.26 16.33 -10.65
C GLU A 705 -34.43 16.82 -9.46
N LEU A 706 -33.12 17.01 -9.69
CA LEU A 706 -32.20 17.52 -8.69
C LEU A 706 -32.21 19.06 -8.70
N PRO A 707 -32.20 19.71 -7.53
CA PRO A 707 -32.03 21.14 -7.44
C PRO A 707 -30.74 21.62 -8.13
N ARG A 708 -30.76 22.79 -8.76
CA ARG A 708 -29.59 23.33 -9.49
C ARG A 708 -28.36 23.57 -8.59
N PHE A 709 -28.56 23.83 -7.29
CA PHE A 709 -27.47 24.02 -6.34
C PHE A 709 -26.68 22.72 -6.06
N CYS A 710 -27.24 21.55 -6.36
CA CYS A 710 -26.53 20.26 -6.25
C CYS A 710 -25.31 20.17 -7.18
N MET A 711 -25.11 21.15 -8.06
CA MET A 711 -23.92 21.30 -8.90
C MET A 711 -22.71 21.87 -8.14
N ASP A 712 -22.90 22.41 -6.94
CA ASP A 712 -21.81 22.85 -6.05
C ASP A 712 -21.56 21.78 -4.96
N PRO A 713 -20.43 21.04 -5.03
CA PRO A 713 -20.14 19.96 -4.08
C PRO A 713 -20.01 20.45 -2.64
N ALA A 714 -19.58 21.70 -2.41
CA ALA A 714 -19.45 22.23 -1.06
C ALA A 714 -20.83 22.50 -0.45
N LYS A 715 -21.80 22.92 -1.27
CA LYS A 715 -23.16 23.20 -0.83
C LYS A 715 -24.04 21.96 -0.73
N ALA A 716 -23.88 21.04 -1.67
CA ALA A 716 -24.55 19.75 -1.66
C ALA A 716 -24.12 18.85 -0.50
N ALA A 717 -22.99 19.16 0.14
CA ALA A 717 -22.43 18.39 1.24
C ALA A 717 -23.15 18.59 2.58
N ASN A 718 -23.76 19.76 2.78
CA ASN A 718 -24.31 20.14 4.07
C ASN A 718 -25.85 19.99 4.07
N ILE A 719 -26.37 19.23 5.03
CA ILE A 719 -27.83 19.06 5.18
C ILE A 719 -28.53 20.40 5.40
N GLU A 720 -27.89 21.36 6.07
CA GLU A 720 -28.49 22.67 6.32
C GLU A 720 -28.55 23.51 5.03
N GLU A 721 -27.54 23.42 4.17
CA GLU A 721 -27.56 24.12 2.87
C GLU A 721 -28.59 23.52 1.92
N TRP A 722 -28.76 22.19 1.97
CA TRP A 722 -29.88 21.52 1.31
C TRP A 722 -31.24 22.04 1.78
N ARG A 723 -31.41 22.20 3.10
CA ARG A 723 -32.64 22.74 3.68
C ARG A 723 -32.90 24.16 3.22
N MET A 724 -31.90 25.03 3.31
CA MET A 724 -32.01 26.43 2.90
C MET A 724 -32.42 26.55 1.43
N ALA A 725 -31.76 25.80 0.55
CA ALA A 725 -32.04 25.88 -0.88
C ALA A 725 -33.41 25.29 -1.26
N LEU A 726 -33.87 24.23 -0.59
CA LEU A 726 -35.22 23.71 -0.81
C LEU A 726 -36.30 24.69 -0.31
N MET A 727 -36.08 25.37 0.82
CA MET A 727 -36.98 26.42 1.33
C MET A 727 -37.06 27.65 0.41
N GLU A 728 -35.96 28.02 -0.27
CA GLU A 728 -35.96 29.07 -1.29
C GLU A 728 -36.83 28.67 -2.50
N VAL A 729 -36.70 27.43 -2.98
CA VAL A 729 -37.51 26.90 -4.09
C VAL A 729 -39.00 26.84 -3.71
N ASP A 730 -39.34 26.41 -2.49
CA ASP A 730 -40.72 26.37 -2.03
C ASP A 730 -41.32 27.78 -1.93
N ASN A 731 -40.56 28.76 -1.43
CA ASN A 731 -41.01 30.16 -1.39
C ASN A 731 -41.17 30.77 -2.78
N GLU A 732 -40.25 30.49 -3.72
CA GLU A 732 -40.38 30.92 -5.11
C GLU A 732 -41.59 30.29 -5.80
N ASN A 733 -41.85 28.99 -5.58
CA ASN A 733 -43.04 28.31 -6.09
C ASN A 733 -44.32 28.86 -5.44
N LEU A 734 -44.30 29.18 -4.15
CA LEU A 734 -45.43 29.81 -3.45
C LEU A 734 -45.70 31.21 -4.01
N LEU A 735 -44.66 32.01 -4.25
CA LEU A 735 -44.75 33.34 -4.87
C LEU A 735 -45.17 33.27 -6.35
N ALA A 736 -44.73 32.25 -7.09
CA ALA A 736 -45.19 31.96 -8.46
C ALA A 736 -46.68 31.56 -8.49
N SER A 737 -47.13 30.80 -7.50
CA SER A 737 -48.54 30.43 -7.32
C SER A 737 -49.40 31.65 -6.97
N ILE A 738 -48.90 32.51 -6.08
CA ILE A 738 -49.57 33.76 -5.67
C ILE A 738 -49.60 34.77 -6.83
N SER A 739 -48.54 34.85 -7.64
CA SER A 739 -48.50 35.72 -8.83
C SER A 739 -49.29 35.14 -10.01
N ALA A 740 -49.46 33.82 -10.13
CA ALA A 740 -50.43 33.21 -11.04
C ALA A 740 -51.89 33.52 -10.64
N VAL A 741 -52.15 33.69 -9.33
CA VAL A 741 -53.44 34.18 -8.82
C VAL A 741 -53.58 35.71 -8.97
N SER A 742 -52.48 36.47 -8.93
CA SER A 742 -52.51 37.93 -9.06
C SER A 742 -52.35 38.47 -10.49
N SER A 743 -52.06 37.63 -11.48
CA SER A 743 -51.84 38.03 -12.88
C SER A 743 -53.12 38.26 -13.70
N ASN A 744 -54.27 38.34 -13.03
CA ASN A 744 -55.48 38.90 -13.63
C ASN A 744 -55.56 40.43 -13.59
N GLU A 745 -54.60 41.13 -12.99
CA GLU A 745 -54.55 42.60 -13.06
C GLU A 745 -53.14 43.16 -13.35
N THR A 746 -52.99 43.55 -14.62
CA THR A 746 -52.23 44.70 -15.12
C THR A 746 -50.68 44.68 -15.14
N SER A 747 -50.18 45.36 -16.17
CA SER A 747 -48.88 45.20 -16.83
C SER A 747 -47.92 46.40 -16.69
N VAL A 748 -46.65 46.15 -17.06
CA VAL A 748 -45.54 47.04 -17.51
C VAL A 748 -44.57 47.63 -16.42
N PRO A 749 -43.31 48.05 -16.73
CA PRO A 749 -42.08 47.23 -16.70
C PRO A 749 -40.90 47.80 -15.84
N GLN A 750 -39.84 46.99 -15.78
CA GLN A 750 -38.51 47.09 -15.13
C GLN A 750 -37.77 48.44 -15.05
N SER A 751 -36.93 48.55 -14.01
CA SER A 751 -35.64 49.27 -14.05
C SER A 751 -34.58 48.60 -13.16
N ASN A 752 -33.42 48.28 -13.75
CA ASN A 752 -32.19 47.82 -13.09
C ASN A 752 -31.56 48.92 -12.21
N GLU A 753 -30.96 48.53 -11.08
CA GLU A 753 -29.75 49.19 -10.60
C GLU A 753 -28.84 48.21 -9.83
N LYS A 754 -27.54 48.44 -10.01
CA LYS A 754 -26.39 47.58 -9.72
C LYS A 754 -25.78 48.00 -8.39
N GLY A 755 -25.37 47.05 -7.55
CA GLY A 755 -24.59 47.30 -6.33
C GLY A 755 -23.54 46.21 -6.13
N ASP A 756 -22.31 46.51 -6.55
CA ASP A 756 -21.10 45.75 -6.23
C ASP A 756 -20.73 45.97 -4.75
N LEU A 757 -20.31 44.94 -4.01
CA LEU A 757 -19.43 45.08 -2.85
C LEU A 757 -18.56 43.82 -2.63
N GLU A 758 -17.30 44.10 -2.31
CA GLU A 758 -16.10 43.29 -2.22
C GLU A 758 -16.16 42.05 -1.30
N GLU A 759 -15.63 40.92 -1.76
CA GLU A 759 -14.89 39.98 -0.90
C GLU A 759 -14.00 39.03 -1.74
N ASP A 760 -12.72 39.38 -1.94
CA ASP A 760 -11.67 38.38 -2.21
C ASP A 760 -10.31 38.90 -1.72
N GLY A 761 -9.64 38.11 -0.88
CA GLY A 761 -8.39 38.51 -0.23
C GLY A 761 -7.95 37.63 0.94
N ARG A 762 -8.85 36.76 1.43
CA ARG A 762 -8.53 35.76 2.48
C ARG A 762 -8.28 34.35 1.93
N GLU A 763 -8.84 33.99 0.78
CA GLU A 763 -8.75 32.64 0.22
C GLU A 763 -7.41 32.34 -0.48
N VAL A 764 -6.76 33.37 -1.04
CA VAL A 764 -5.45 33.24 -1.72
C VAL A 764 -4.30 33.02 -0.72
N ARG A 765 -4.45 33.52 0.52
CA ARG A 765 -3.37 33.49 1.53
C ARG A 765 -3.22 32.13 2.21
N ILE A 766 -4.33 31.40 2.41
CA ILE A 766 -4.33 30.06 3.03
C ILE A 766 -3.86 28.99 2.02
N ARG A 767 -4.21 29.14 0.73
CA ARG A 767 -3.80 28.23 -0.34
C ARG A 767 -2.29 28.29 -0.65
N CYS A 768 -1.68 29.48 -0.54
CA CYS A 768 -0.22 29.64 -0.63
C CYS A 768 0.52 29.14 0.61
N PHE A 769 -0.08 29.21 1.80
CA PHE A 769 0.57 28.76 3.03
C PHE A 769 0.66 27.23 3.10
N ASN A 770 -0.42 26.51 2.79
CA ASN A 770 -0.44 25.03 2.79
C ASN A 770 0.41 24.41 1.66
N SER A 771 0.46 25.07 0.49
CA SER A 771 1.33 24.68 -0.63
C SER A 771 2.82 24.85 -0.28
N THR A 772 3.14 25.88 0.51
CA THR A 772 4.52 26.16 0.97
C THR A 772 4.92 25.20 2.09
N MET A 773 4.05 24.90 3.06
CA MET A 773 4.33 23.96 4.15
C MET A 773 4.57 22.53 3.64
N ALA A 774 3.76 22.03 2.70
CA ALA A 774 3.99 20.73 2.07
C ALA A 774 5.29 20.68 1.24
N LYS A 775 5.74 21.82 0.71
CA LYS A 775 7.03 21.98 0.00
C LYS A 775 8.24 22.13 0.93
N TRP A 776 8.00 22.38 2.22
CA TRP A 776 9.03 22.47 3.25
C TRP A 776 9.22 21.10 3.91
N ASP A 777 8.13 20.38 4.26
CA ASP A 777 8.19 18.98 4.71
C ASP A 777 8.87 18.06 3.66
N GLU A 778 8.47 18.15 2.38
CA GLU A 778 9.12 17.38 1.30
C GLU A 778 10.61 17.75 1.10
N ARG A 779 11.07 18.92 1.58
CA ARG A 779 12.44 19.39 1.42
C ARG A 779 13.33 19.03 2.61
N GLU A 780 12.78 19.03 3.82
CA GLU A 780 13.45 18.51 5.03
C GLU A 780 13.67 16.98 4.92
N ASP A 781 12.66 16.23 4.48
CA ASP A 781 12.78 14.77 4.24
C ASP A 781 13.76 14.44 3.11
N ASP A 782 13.85 15.30 2.07
CA ASP A 782 14.81 15.13 0.98
C ASP A 782 16.24 15.52 1.43
N GLU A 783 16.43 16.56 2.26
CA GLU A 783 17.75 17.00 2.78
C GLU A 783 18.33 16.00 3.80
N GLU A 784 17.52 15.46 4.72
CA GLU A 784 17.99 14.48 5.72
C GLU A 784 18.34 13.13 5.06
N ALA A 785 17.59 12.72 4.02
CA ALA A 785 17.92 11.55 3.21
C ALA A 785 19.10 11.76 2.24
N GLU A 786 19.47 13.02 1.95
CA GLU A 786 20.58 13.38 1.05
C GLU A 786 21.94 13.24 1.76
N ASP A 787 22.02 13.62 3.03
CA ASP A 787 23.22 13.45 3.87
C ASP A 787 23.51 11.96 4.17
N ASP A 788 22.46 11.14 4.34
CA ASP A 788 22.61 9.71 4.66
C ASP A 788 22.99 8.85 3.43
N LEU A 789 22.44 9.13 2.23
CA LEU A 789 22.82 8.38 1.01
C LEU A 789 24.26 8.67 0.60
N GLU A 790 24.77 9.88 0.84
CA GLU A 790 26.17 10.21 0.63
C GLU A 790 27.07 9.36 1.55
N GLY A 791 26.67 9.13 2.80
CA GLY A 791 27.35 8.27 3.76
C GLY A 791 27.52 6.81 3.31
N VAL A 792 26.56 6.24 2.56
CA VAL A 792 26.64 4.85 2.10
C VAL A 792 27.58 4.65 0.92
N VAL A 793 27.73 5.65 0.04
CA VAL A 793 28.76 5.59 -1.01
C VAL A 793 30.17 5.70 -0.39
N TRP A 794 30.30 6.47 0.70
CA TRP A 794 31.52 6.52 1.51
C TRP A 794 31.78 5.22 2.31
N LEU A 795 30.76 4.58 2.87
CA LEU A 795 30.89 3.31 3.60
C LEU A 795 31.23 2.13 2.68
N GLY A 796 30.62 2.06 1.50
CA GLY A 796 30.92 1.01 0.51
C GLY A 796 32.34 1.07 -0.05
N VAL A 797 32.94 2.27 -0.12
CA VAL A 797 34.33 2.46 -0.56
C VAL A 797 35.32 2.37 0.60
N GLY A 798 34.96 2.86 1.79
CA GLY A 798 35.78 2.71 3.01
C GLY A 798 35.97 1.25 3.43
N PHE A 799 35.00 0.38 3.16
CA PHE A 799 35.15 -1.07 3.36
C PHE A 799 36.04 -1.74 2.32
N ALA A 800 36.09 -1.24 1.08
CA ALA A 800 37.03 -1.72 0.07
C ALA A 800 38.48 -1.40 0.46
N ASP A 801 38.71 -0.23 1.07
CA ASP A 801 40.00 0.15 1.66
C ASP A 801 40.35 -0.69 2.90
N LEU A 802 39.36 -1.08 3.71
CA LEU A 802 39.55 -1.98 4.85
C LEU A 802 39.94 -3.40 4.39
N ILE A 803 39.35 -3.90 3.30
CA ILE A 803 39.68 -5.20 2.69
C ILE A 803 41.05 -5.12 1.98
N LEU A 804 41.39 -4.01 1.32
CA LEU A 804 42.73 -3.78 0.78
C LEU A 804 43.78 -3.71 1.89
N ALA A 805 43.48 -3.08 3.03
CA ALA A 805 44.36 -3.08 4.20
C ALA A 805 44.53 -4.48 4.80
N GLN A 806 43.48 -5.29 4.82
CA GLN A 806 43.52 -6.68 5.28
C GLN A 806 44.26 -7.60 4.28
N TYR A 807 44.15 -7.35 2.97
CA TYR A 807 44.87 -8.06 1.91
C TYR A 807 46.36 -7.71 1.87
N VAL A 808 46.71 -6.42 2.08
CA VAL A 808 48.10 -5.94 2.19
C VAL A 808 48.76 -6.44 3.48
N SER A 809 48.01 -6.66 4.56
CA SER A 809 48.52 -7.30 5.77
C SER A 809 48.82 -8.80 5.60
N ILE A 810 48.24 -9.47 4.59
CA ILE A 810 48.44 -10.91 4.32
C ILE A 810 49.54 -11.12 3.27
N SER A 811 49.76 -10.17 2.35
CA SER A 811 50.94 -10.18 1.46
C SER A 811 52.16 -9.56 2.15
N GLY A 812 52.88 -10.38 2.92
CA GLY A 812 54.06 -9.96 3.68
C GLY A 812 55.07 -9.17 2.85
N ASN A 813 55.17 -7.86 3.12
CA ASN A 813 56.35 -7.06 2.84
C ASN A 813 56.55 -6.07 4.00
N VAL A 814 57.70 -6.24 4.65
CA VAL A 814 58.18 -5.46 5.79
C VAL A 814 58.31 -3.99 5.42
N TRP A 815 57.45 -3.13 5.97
CA TRP A 815 57.79 -1.73 6.24
C TRP A 815 57.45 -1.40 7.69
N ARG A 816 58.50 -1.24 8.48
CA ARG A 816 58.49 -0.84 9.87
C ARG A 816 58.03 0.63 9.94
N CYS A 817 56.80 0.90 10.38
CA CYS A 817 56.34 2.23 10.79
C CYS A 817 55.87 2.16 12.24
N SER A 818 56.78 2.47 13.16
CA SER A 818 56.46 2.95 14.50
C SER A 818 56.04 4.41 14.38
N GLU A 819 54.75 4.70 14.57
CA GLU A 819 54.16 5.98 15.01
C GLU A 819 52.68 6.04 14.55
N PHE A 820 51.80 5.38 15.30
CA PHE A 820 50.37 5.71 15.38
C PHE A 820 49.84 5.17 16.72
N GLU A 821 50.39 5.69 17.81
CA GLU A 821 49.68 5.69 19.09
C GLU A 821 48.63 6.82 19.06
N ASN A 822 47.41 6.48 19.46
CA ASN A 822 46.21 7.34 19.60
C ASN A 822 45.25 7.41 18.42
N VAL A 823 44.53 6.30 18.16
CA VAL A 823 43.09 6.39 17.86
C VAL A 823 42.36 5.34 18.71
N ARG A 824 41.66 5.80 19.74
CA ARG A 824 40.71 4.98 20.51
C ARG A 824 39.57 4.56 19.58
N ILE A 825 39.47 3.29 19.26
CA ILE A 825 38.27 2.71 18.67
C ILE A 825 37.32 2.41 19.83
N PHE A 826 36.17 3.08 19.82
CA PHE A 826 35.05 2.83 20.72
C PHE A 826 34.48 1.44 20.41
N GLU A 827 34.49 0.57 21.41
CA GLU A 827 33.62 -0.60 21.47
C GLU A 827 32.16 -0.14 21.48
N PHE A 828 31.30 -0.74 20.65
CA PHE A 828 29.91 -0.92 21.02
C PHE A 828 29.49 -2.36 20.74
N VAL A 829 29.09 -2.99 21.85
CA VAL A 829 28.44 -4.29 21.98
C VAL A 829 26.95 -4.10 21.69
N ILE A 830 26.33 -5.17 21.17
CA ILE A 830 24.91 -5.43 20.81
C ILE A 830 24.65 -5.37 19.30
#